data_AF-A0A522PYR5-F1
#
_entry.id   AF-A0A522PYR5-F1
#
_cell.length_a   1.000
_cell.length_b   1.000
_cell.length_c   1.000
_cell.angle_alpha   90.00
_cell.angle_beta   90.00
_cell.angle_gamma   90.00
#
_symmetry.space_group_name_H-M   'P 1'
#
loop_
_entity.id
_entity.type
_entity.pdbx_description
1 polymer ?
#
loop_
_entity_poly.entity_id
_entity_poly.type
_entity_poly.pdbx_seq_one_letter_code
_entity_poly.pdbx_strand_id
1 'polypeptide(L)'
;MRFNKRRGLRIYLPIMALLACGLAIAQEVTGGAGQDWPMAGHDAGAMRYSPLDQINRANVARLERAWTYEVPTTPNSWLEAFESTPLMVDDALYFATQTGLAVSLDAETGKQLWTFNPYGAASGKVRPLPNRGMVYWRGKSPETCDGRRDGDDSRIFYATPDARLFALDPATGKPCKGFGQYGSIDLREGVAKFPKLQYDLTSPPVIYKDLIITGSEVQEYPSKGNSGAVRAFNVRTGKLVWTFNTIPQPGEFGHETWEGDSWKDRAGVNAWPPLSVDVENGLVFLPVCSPSYDFYGADRKGNTLFANSLVAVKAETGKMVWHYQMVHHDIWDMDVGSQPTLVTLHRDGKEIPAVVVVAKEGLVFVFNRLTGKPVYPIEERAVPQSKVPGEATSPTQPFPAVIPPLAKILVTRDDITNVTPESRKYCMDNFGSALPARIFNPWGLDTTVIIPGTMGGTDWGGVSFDPNSGTMFANSTNLGAVGMMKKQPEGAPEAYEKTSKWGSYARFEDENHYPCQQPPWGTMNAVDLNTGRIAWSVTLGVVDALAAKGVPKTGIYNLGGSIVTAGGLVFIAATADRRFRAFDARDGKELWVSKLEANGYATPLTYLGKRTKKQFVAIAVGPSSRFSTGASAPTVVAAYTLFPEGQTSPAQAKLQTETRLPVELGVIPGGVGREPVEITPPPAAPSQPIPFSHRVHLTIGLPCNSCHQVAADGKQMQIPNVTQCMACHQGIATDRPAIQKLASIAKAGGSIPWVRVNHLPDFVFFSHQKHMAAKVDCAVCHGMVRNMDAMRQVKDMSMMSCVNCHNLRKATVSCGQCHNIGY
;
A
#
# COMPACT_ATOMS: atom_id res chain seq x y z
N MET A 1 69.46 -47.32 7.15
CA MET A 1 70.75 -47.41 6.41
C MET A 1 70.64 -46.54 5.17
N ARG A 2 71.52 -45.54 5.04
CA ARG A 2 71.62 -44.57 3.92
C ARG A 2 72.45 -45.18 2.79
N PHE A 3 72.26 -44.75 1.54
CA PHE A 3 73.23 -43.90 0.82
C PHE A 3 72.88 -43.69 -0.67
N ASN A 4 73.00 -42.42 -1.08
CA ASN A 4 73.49 -41.84 -2.35
C ASN A 4 73.10 -42.37 -3.75
N LYS A 5 72.49 -41.42 -4.51
CA LYS A 5 72.83 -40.86 -5.85
C LYS A 5 73.38 -41.79 -6.97
N ARG A 6 72.74 -41.74 -8.16
CA ARG A 6 73.17 -41.04 -9.42
C ARG A 6 72.36 -41.55 -10.65
N ARG A 7 71.65 -40.66 -11.36
CA ARG A 7 71.88 -40.09 -12.73
C ARG A 7 71.27 -40.86 -13.93
N GLY A 8 70.45 -40.12 -14.69
CA GLY A 8 70.16 -40.31 -16.13
C GLY A 8 69.35 -39.10 -16.63
N LEU A 9 69.86 -38.34 -17.61
CA LEU A 9 69.43 -36.99 -18.00
C LEU A 9 69.05 -36.93 -19.49
N ARG A 10 67.96 -36.21 -19.78
CA ARG A 10 67.59 -35.39 -20.98
C ARG A 10 66.30 -35.83 -21.67
N ILE A 11 65.22 -35.04 -21.51
CA ILE A 11 64.25 -34.63 -22.55
C ILE A 11 63.74 -33.19 -22.21
N TYR A 12 63.42 -32.42 -23.25
CA TYR A 12 63.30 -30.96 -23.37
C TYR A 12 62.01 -30.29 -22.81
N LEU A 13 62.13 -28.99 -22.52
CA LEU A 13 61.14 -27.97 -22.08
C LEU A 13 60.04 -27.65 -23.15
N PRO A 14 58.85 -27.10 -22.76
CA PRO A 14 58.65 -25.65 -22.52
C PRO A 14 57.80 -25.30 -21.27
N ILE A 15 58.23 -24.33 -20.44
CA ILE A 15 57.80 -22.91 -20.29
C ILE A 15 56.42 -22.72 -19.60
N MET A 16 56.49 -22.09 -18.42
CA MET A 16 55.40 -21.66 -17.53
C MET A 16 54.44 -20.63 -18.13
N ALA A 17 53.17 -20.69 -17.71
CA ALA A 17 52.39 -19.51 -17.31
C ALA A 17 51.44 -19.90 -16.16
N LEU A 18 51.56 -19.17 -15.03
CA LEU A 18 50.73 -19.30 -13.84
C LEU A 18 49.26 -18.95 -14.14
N LEU A 19 48.35 -19.87 -13.84
CA LEU A 19 46.92 -19.60 -13.71
C LEU A 19 46.64 -19.22 -12.24
N ALA A 20 46.39 -17.93 -12.02
CA ALA A 20 45.78 -17.44 -10.79
C ALA A 20 44.29 -17.82 -10.78
N CYS A 21 43.89 -18.62 -9.78
CA CYS A 21 42.50 -18.83 -9.41
C CYS A 21 41.84 -17.50 -9.03
N GLY A 22 40.99 -16.96 -9.90
CA GLY A 22 40.04 -15.92 -9.53
C GLY A 22 38.86 -16.55 -8.79
N LEU A 23 38.82 -16.38 -7.47
CA LEU A 23 37.61 -16.56 -6.68
C LEU A 23 36.59 -15.50 -7.14
N ALA A 24 35.55 -15.93 -7.84
CA ALA A 24 34.37 -15.10 -8.08
C ALA A 24 33.60 -14.98 -6.75
N ILE A 25 33.71 -13.82 -6.12
CA ILE A 25 32.91 -13.45 -4.95
C ILE A 25 31.47 -13.28 -5.45
N ALA A 26 30.58 -14.17 -5.01
CA ALA A 26 29.15 -13.95 -5.11
C ALA A 26 28.80 -12.67 -4.32
N GLN A 27 28.25 -11.67 -5.00
CA GLN A 27 27.77 -10.45 -4.33
C GLN A 27 26.44 -10.76 -3.64
N GLU A 28 26.51 -11.06 -2.35
CA GLU A 28 25.37 -10.96 -1.45
C GLU A 28 24.84 -9.52 -1.42
N VAL A 29 23.52 -9.36 -1.47
CA VAL A 29 22.85 -8.13 -1.02
C VAL A 29 22.90 -8.12 0.52
N THR A 30 24.09 -8.01 1.09
CA THR A 30 24.27 -7.76 2.52
C THR A 30 24.61 -6.28 2.71
N GLY A 31 23.58 -5.43 2.73
CA GLY A 31 23.61 -4.31 3.67
C GLY A 31 23.80 -4.92 5.06
N GLY A 32 24.73 -4.37 5.87
CA GLY A 32 25.31 -5.01 7.07
C GLY A 32 24.39 -6.03 7.74
N ALA A 33 24.75 -7.32 7.63
CA ALA A 33 23.87 -8.45 7.87
C ALA A 33 22.99 -8.25 9.13
N GLY A 34 21.68 -8.08 8.91
CA GLY A 34 20.66 -8.04 9.95
C GLY A 34 20.26 -6.68 10.51
N GLN A 35 20.87 -5.56 10.07
CA GLN A 35 20.53 -4.22 10.58
C GLN A 35 19.56 -3.44 9.67
N ASP A 36 19.59 -3.71 8.36
CA ASP A 36 18.79 -3.04 7.33
C ASP A 36 17.51 -3.84 6.98
N TRP A 37 16.61 -3.25 6.17
CA TRP A 37 15.43 -3.92 5.60
C TRP A 37 15.34 -3.61 4.09
N PRO A 38 16.21 -4.20 3.26
CA PRO A 38 16.46 -3.73 1.89
C PRO A 38 15.37 -4.08 0.87
N MET A 39 14.40 -4.91 1.24
CA MET A 39 13.28 -5.33 0.39
C MET A 39 12.03 -5.58 1.22
N ALA A 40 10.84 -5.53 0.61
CA ALA A 40 9.57 -5.65 1.32
C ALA A 40 9.48 -6.92 2.20
N GLY A 41 10.04 -8.04 1.71
CA GLY A 41 10.12 -9.31 2.43
C GLY A 41 11.30 -9.48 3.39
N HIS A 42 12.07 -8.42 3.67
CA HIS A 42 13.41 -8.41 4.32
C HIS A 42 14.53 -9.07 3.49
N ASP A 43 14.28 -10.26 2.96
CA ASP A 43 15.19 -11.03 2.11
C ASP A 43 14.50 -11.51 0.82
N ALA A 44 15.30 -12.02 -0.13
CA ALA A 44 14.82 -12.37 -1.47
C ALA A 44 13.83 -13.55 -1.47
N GLY A 45 13.88 -14.37 -0.43
CA GLY A 45 12.94 -15.45 -0.16
C GLY A 45 11.73 -15.02 0.66
N ALA A 46 11.67 -13.77 1.11
CA ALA A 46 10.56 -13.18 1.85
C ALA A 46 10.20 -13.90 3.16
N MET A 47 11.20 -14.28 3.96
CA MET A 47 10.94 -14.85 5.30
C MET A 47 10.35 -13.82 6.26
N ARG A 48 10.60 -12.52 6.03
CA ARG A 48 10.13 -11.42 6.90
C ARG A 48 10.58 -11.59 8.35
N TYR A 49 11.77 -12.16 8.51
CA TYR A 49 12.43 -12.38 9.78
C TYR A 49 13.56 -11.38 9.97
N SER A 50 13.58 -10.70 11.10
CA SER A 50 14.72 -9.88 11.50
C SER A 50 15.54 -10.57 12.60
N PRO A 51 16.88 -10.59 12.49
CA PRO A 51 17.74 -11.06 13.56
C PRO A 51 17.87 -10.06 14.73
N LEU A 52 17.23 -8.89 14.67
CA LEU A 52 17.27 -7.90 15.74
C LEU A 52 16.44 -8.34 16.96
N ASP A 53 16.99 -8.15 18.16
CA ASP A 53 16.43 -8.59 19.44
C ASP A 53 16.42 -7.51 20.54
N GLN A 54 16.81 -6.28 20.22
CA GLN A 54 16.82 -5.17 21.18
C GLN A 54 15.40 -4.90 21.71
N ILE A 55 14.39 -5.00 20.85
CA ILE A 55 12.98 -5.10 21.22
C ILE A 55 12.62 -6.58 21.35
N ASN A 56 12.20 -6.98 22.54
CA ASN A 56 11.91 -8.38 22.86
C ASN A 56 10.76 -8.49 23.89
N ARG A 57 10.38 -9.73 24.19
CA ARG A 57 9.26 -10.06 25.10
C ARG A 57 9.31 -9.33 26.45
N ALA A 58 10.51 -9.05 26.98
CA ALA A 58 10.66 -8.43 28.30
C ALA A 58 10.44 -6.91 28.29
N ASN A 59 10.60 -6.25 27.14
CA ASN A 59 10.61 -4.79 27.06
C ASN A 59 9.62 -4.18 26.06
N VAL A 60 8.97 -4.99 25.21
CA VAL A 60 8.04 -4.50 24.18
C VAL A 60 6.86 -3.70 24.73
N ALA A 61 6.46 -3.94 25.99
CA ALA A 61 5.43 -3.15 26.66
C ALA A 61 5.78 -1.65 26.79
N ARG A 62 7.08 -1.28 26.67
CA ARG A 62 7.59 0.10 26.72
C ARG A 62 7.78 0.73 25.34
N LEU A 63 7.32 0.07 24.29
CA LEU A 63 7.48 0.56 22.93
C LEU A 63 6.60 1.80 22.71
N GLU A 64 7.21 2.89 22.25
CA GLU A 64 6.52 4.17 22.04
C GLU A 64 6.82 4.72 20.64
N ARG A 65 5.92 5.56 20.13
CA ARG A 65 6.08 6.20 18.83
C ARG A 65 7.25 7.18 18.89
N ALA A 66 8.24 6.97 18.02
CA ALA A 66 9.44 7.78 17.89
C ALA A 66 9.19 9.00 16.99
N TRP A 67 8.58 8.76 15.83
CA TRP A 67 8.26 9.79 14.84
C TRP A 67 7.09 9.36 13.97
N THR A 68 6.46 10.35 13.33
CA THR A 68 5.42 10.18 12.31
C THR A 68 5.75 11.07 11.13
N TYR A 69 5.64 10.54 9.92
CA TYR A 69 5.67 11.31 8.68
C TYR A 69 4.28 11.27 8.04
N GLU A 70 3.69 12.43 7.83
CA GLU A 70 2.41 12.55 7.12
C GLU A 70 2.67 12.66 5.61
N VAL A 71 2.04 11.77 4.84
CA VAL A 71 2.15 11.76 3.39
C VAL A 71 1.32 12.92 2.83
N PRO A 72 1.88 13.77 1.96
CA PRO A 72 1.15 14.89 1.37
C PRO A 72 -0.14 14.43 0.68
N THR A 73 -1.26 15.09 0.98
CA THR A 73 -2.53 14.82 0.31
C THR A 73 -2.45 15.24 -1.15
N THR A 74 -2.76 14.32 -2.07
CA THR A 74 -3.05 14.67 -3.46
C THR A 74 -4.53 15.07 -3.58
N PRO A 75 -4.89 16.01 -4.47
CA PRO A 75 -6.26 16.48 -4.64
C PRO A 75 -7.17 15.47 -5.38
N ASN A 76 -6.98 14.17 -5.15
CA ASN A 76 -7.83 13.11 -5.68
C ASN A 76 -8.96 12.80 -4.68
N SER A 77 -10.10 12.34 -5.21
CA SER A 77 -11.27 11.94 -4.42
C SER A 77 -11.33 10.44 -4.14
N TRP A 78 -10.38 9.67 -4.66
CA TRP A 78 -10.36 8.21 -4.60
C TRP A 78 -9.54 7.74 -3.39
N LEU A 79 -10.11 6.84 -2.58
CA LEU A 79 -9.43 6.24 -1.44
C LEU A 79 -8.98 4.81 -1.75
N GLU A 80 -7.67 4.61 -1.78
CA GLU A 80 -7.02 3.29 -1.94
C GLU A 80 -6.15 2.93 -0.74
N ALA A 81 -5.95 1.63 -0.51
CA ALA A 81 -5.18 1.14 0.65
C ALA A 81 -3.69 1.52 0.58
N PHE A 82 -3.13 2.03 1.69
CA PHE A 82 -1.70 2.29 1.79
C PHE A 82 -0.95 1.01 2.16
N GLU A 83 -0.63 0.22 1.15
CA GLU A 83 -0.04 -1.12 1.31
C GLU A 83 1.51 -1.13 1.33
N SER A 84 2.12 0.05 1.20
CA SER A 84 3.55 0.18 0.98
C SER A 84 4.34 -0.25 2.21
N THR A 85 5.20 -1.26 2.04
CA THR A 85 6.20 -1.63 3.05
C THR A 85 7.48 -0.85 2.74
N PRO A 86 7.89 0.14 3.56
CA PRO A 86 9.12 0.87 3.31
C PRO A 86 10.34 -0.05 3.29
N LEU A 87 11.33 0.33 2.48
CA LEU A 87 12.67 -0.24 2.54
C LEU A 87 13.53 0.60 3.47
N MET A 88 14.38 -0.01 4.29
CA MET A 88 15.46 0.69 5.00
C MET A 88 16.80 0.26 4.43
N VAL A 89 17.54 1.20 3.84
CA VAL A 89 18.91 0.99 3.37
C VAL A 89 19.75 2.20 3.77
N ASP A 90 20.88 1.93 4.43
CA ASP A 90 21.88 2.96 4.75
C ASP A 90 21.33 4.24 5.43
N ASP A 91 20.53 4.08 6.49
CA ASP A 91 19.85 5.14 7.27
C ASP A 91 18.71 5.88 6.56
N ALA A 92 18.35 5.49 5.34
CA ALA A 92 17.23 6.06 4.62
C ALA A 92 16.07 5.05 4.50
N LEU A 93 14.86 5.54 4.73
CA LEU A 93 13.63 4.84 4.37
C LEU A 93 13.20 5.24 2.97
N TYR A 94 12.69 4.30 2.19
CA TYR A 94 12.16 4.51 0.84
C TYR A 94 10.80 3.84 0.70
N PHE A 95 9.81 4.56 0.18
CA PHE A 95 8.50 3.99 -0.11
C PHE A 95 7.78 4.73 -1.24
N ALA A 96 6.84 4.03 -1.87
CA ALA A 96 5.93 4.58 -2.86
C ALA A 96 4.51 4.68 -2.29
N THR A 97 3.79 5.73 -2.66
CA THR A 97 2.42 6.00 -2.19
C THR A 97 1.39 5.51 -3.20
N GLN A 98 0.11 5.42 -2.81
CA GLN A 98 -0.97 5.01 -3.72
C GLN A 98 -1.15 5.95 -4.91
N THR A 99 -0.61 7.16 -4.82
CA THR A 99 -0.76 8.24 -5.79
C THR A 99 0.44 8.34 -6.73
N GLY A 100 1.41 7.41 -6.59
CA GLY A 100 2.61 7.35 -7.41
C GLY A 100 3.77 8.23 -6.94
N LEU A 101 3.67 8.90 -5.80
CA LEU A 101 4.84 9.59 -5.22
C LEU A 101 5.84 8.57 -4.68
N ALA A 102 7.12 8.78 -4.97
CA ALA A 102 8.23 8.12 -4.29
C ALA A 102 8.81 9.07 -3.24
N VAL A 103 9.01 8.58 -2.01
CA VAL A 103 9.45 9.38 -0.88
C VAL A 103 10.65 8.71 -0.23
N SER A 104 11.62 9.51 0.20
CA SER A 104 12.68 9.08 1.11
C SER A 104 12.71 9.89 2.39
N LEU A 105 12.90 9.20 3.51
CA LEU A 105 13.00 9.79 4.86
C LEU A 105 14.31 9.37 5.53
N ASP A 106 14.82 10.21 6.43
CA ASP A 106 15.81 9.80 7.41
C ASP A 106 15.18 8.79 8.38
N ALA A 107 15.77 7.59 8.48
CA ALA A 107 15.14 6.45 9.15
C ALA A 107 14.97 6.65 10.67
N GLU A 108 15.77 7.49 11.31
CA GLU A 108 15.68 7.67 12.78
C GLU A 108 14.81 8.87 13.17
N THR A 109 14.61 9.83 12.28
CA THR A 109 13.89 11.08 12.58
C THR A 109 12.58 11.24 11.80
N GLY A 110 12.37 10.48 10.74
CA GLY A 110 11.23 10.63 9.82
C GLY A 110 11.29 11.90 8.96
N LYS A 111 12.41 12.64 8.97
CA LYS A 111 12.57 13.85 8.16
C LYS A 111 12.67 13.49 6.69
N GLN A 112 11.84 14.12 5.85
CA GLN A 112 11.91 13.95 4.40
C GLN A 112 13.28 14.35 3.86
N LEU A 113 13.94 13.43 3.16
CA LEU A 113 15.18 13.66 2.42
C LEU A 113 14.88 14.16 1.01
N TRP A 114 13.98 13.48 0.31
CA TRP A 114 13.49 13.88 -1.01
C TRP A 114 12.12 13.27 -1.28
N THR A 115 11.39 13.87 -2.24
CA THR A 115 10.15 13.34 -2.80
C THR A 115 10.20 13.50 -4.30
N PHE A 116 9.91 12.43 -5.03
CA PHE A 116 9.79 12.42 -6.48
C PHE A 116 8.32 12.26 -6.89
N ASN A 117 7.89 13.12 -7.81
CA ASN A 117 6.54 13.14 -8.33
C ASN A 117 6.58 12.89 -9.86
N PRO A 118 6.12 11.73 -10.33
CA PRO A 118 6.20 11.34 -11.75
C PRO A 118 5.18 12.06 -12.65
N TYR A 119 4.24 12.82 -12.06
CA TYR A 119 3.12 13.46 -12.75
C TYR A 119 3.17 14.99 -12.74
N GLY A 120 3.94 15.59 -11.84
CA GLY A 120 4.02 17.04 -11.68
C GLY A 120 2.63 17.66 -11.56
N ALA A 121 2.26 18.55 -12.48
CA ALA A 121 0.96 19.22 -12.50
C ALA A 121 -0.25 18.28 -12.70
N ALA A 122 -0.04 17.03 -13.15
CA ALA A 122 -1.11 16.06 -13.40
C ALA A 122 -1.45 15.15 -12.20
N SER A 123 -0.77 15.30 -11.05
CA SER A 123 -0.85 14.39 -9.89
C SER A 123 -2.25 14.12 -9.32
N GLY A 124 -3.23 15.01 -9.57
CA GLY A 124 -4.61 14.83 -9.15
C GLY A 124 -5.53 14.16 -10.17
N LYS A 125 -5.03 13.86 -11.37
CA LYS A 125 -5.81 13.29 -12.48
C LYS A 125 -5.63 11.79 -12.63
N VAL A 126 -4.54 11.25 -12.09
CA VAL A 126 -4.23 9.83 -12.15
C VAL A 126 -5.00 9.11 -11.06
N ARG A 127 -5.66 8.01 -11.44
CA ARG A 127 -6.35 7.15 -10.49
C ARG A 127 -5.31 6.54 -9.54
N PRO A 128 -5.45 6.69 -8.21
CA PRO A 128 -4.55 6.02 -7.27
C PRO A 128 -4.76 4.51 -7.34
N LEU A 129 -3.73 3.76 -7.01
CA LEU A 129 -3.72 2.31 -6.96
C LEU A 129 -2.95 1.85 -5.72
N PRO A 130 -3.29 0.71 -5.10
CA PRO A 130 -2.44 0.10 -4.09
C PRO A 130 -1.01 -0.05 -4.60
N ASN A 131 -0.03 0.32 -3.79
CA ASN A 131 1.38 0.14 -4.11
C ASN A 131 2.08 -0.45 -2.89
N ARG A 132 2.61 -1.67 -3.04
CA ARG A 132 3.18 -2.45 -1.94
C ARG A 132 4.64 -2.14 -1.63
N GLY A 133 5.30 -1.31 -2.45
CA GLY A 133 6.64 -0.83 -2.13
C GLY A 133 7.53 -0.62 -3.34
N MET A 134 8.83 -0.67 -3.08
CA MET A 134 9.89 -0.44 -4.04
C MET A 134 10.90 -1.60 -3.97
N VAL A 135 11.90 -1.58 -4.85
CA VAL A 135 13.05 -2.48 -4.73
C VAL A 135 14.36 -1.71 -4.87
N TYR A 136 15.35 -2.06 -4.05
CA TYR A 136 16.68 -1.50 -4.09
C TYR A 136 17.64 -2.43 -4.85
N TRP A 137 18.49 -1.85 -5.67
CA TRP A 137 19.54 -2.58 -6.40
C TRP A 137 20.88 -1.88 -6.22
N ARG A 138 21.96 -2.66 -6.09
CA ARG A 138 23.34 -2.18 -6.04
C ARG A 138 24.23 -3.09 -6.88
N GLY A 139 25.24 -2.49 -7.52
CA GLY A 139 26.26 -3.21 -8.28
C GLY A 139 27.07 -2.25 -9.15
N LYS A 140 27.72 -2.77 -10.21
CA LYS A 140 28.57 -1.94 -11.09
C LYS A 140 27.84 -1.53 -12.35
N SER A 141 27.92 -0.25 -12.73
CA SER A 141 27.37 0.23 -14.00
C SER A 141 28.43 0.93 -14.86
N PRO A 142 28.43 0.70 -16.19
CA PRO A 142 29.22 1.51 -17.13
C PRO A 142 28.86 3.00 -17.06
N GLU A 143 27.57 3.29 -16.85
CA GLU A 143 27.06 4.61 -16.48
C GLU A 143 26.12 4.44 -15.29
N THR A 144 26.56 4.96 -14.16
CA THR A 144 25.82 4.93 -12.89
C THR A 144 24.62 5.89 -12.94
N CYS A 145 23.65 5.72 -12.04
CA CYS A 145 22.46 6.55 -12.00
C CYS A 145 22.78 8.06 -11.83
N ASP A 146 23.85 8.37 -11.10
CA ASP A 146 24.33 9.75 -10.88
C ASP A 146 25.19 10.32 -12.03
N GLY A 147 25.44 9.52 -13.07
CA GLY A 147 26.18 9.93 -14.28
C GLY A 147 27.70 9.70 -14.21
N ARG A 148 28.24 9.08 -13.16
CA ARG A 148 29.64 8.61 -13.15
C ARG A 148 29.82 7.40 -14.07
N ARG A 149 30.99 7.29 -14.69
CA ARG A 149 31.38 6.14 -15.52
C ARG A 149 32.02 5.03 -14.69
N ASP A 150 31.77 3.78 -15.07
CA ASP A 150 32.41 2.56 -14.54
C ASP A 150 32.48 2.52 -13.01
N GLY A 151 31.34 2.75 -12.36
CA GLY A 151 31.27 2.99 -10.92
C GLY A 151 30.33 2.05 -10.17
N ASP A 152 30.45 2.09 -8.85
CA ASP A 152 29.39 1.57 -7.97
C ASP A 152 28.12 2.40 -8.16
N ASP A 153 27.06 1.68 -8.45
CA ASP A 153 25.76 2.21 -8.77
C ASP A 153 24.75 1.66 -7.76
N SER A 154 23.73 2.47 -7.50
CA SER A 154 22.62 2.09 -6.64
C SER A 154 21.36 2.74 -7.16
N ARG A 155 20.27 1.99 -7.18
CA ARG A 155 19.02 2.40 -7.81
C ARG A 155 17.84 1.93 -6.97
N ILE A 156 16.81 2.77 -6.89
CA ILE A 156 15.49 2.41 -6.39
C ILE A 156 14.58 2.24 -7.61
N PHE A 157 13.82 1.15 -7.65
CA PHE A 157 12.80 0.93 -8.67
C PHE A 157 11.40 0.83 -8.06
N TYR A 158 10.43 1.42 -8.74
CA TYR A 158 9.01 1.28 -8.42
C TYR A 158 8.16 1.58 -9.66
N ALA A 159 6.95 1.03 -9.68
CA ALA A 159 5.97 1.35 -10.70
C ALA A 159 5.00 2.42 -10.22
N THR A 160 4.61 3.27 -11.16
CA THR A 160 3.60 4.30 -10.95
C THR A 160 2.21 3.80 -11.39
N PRO A 161 1.12 4.41 -10.90
CA PRO A 161 -0.25 3.99 -11.26
C PRO A 161 -0.59 3.95 -12.77
N ASP A 162 0.20 4.60 -13.63
CA ASP A 162 0.08 4.54 -15.09
C ASP A 162 1.03 3.52 -15.73
N ALA A 163 1.50 2.54 -14.94
CA ALA A 163 2.37 1.43 -15.36
C ALA A 163 3.74 1.83 -15.93
N ARG A 164 4.29 2.97 -15.51
CA ARG A 164 5.71 3.29 -15.77
C ARG A 164 6.58 2.74 -14.65
N LEU A 165 7.60 1.95 -15.01
CA LEU A 165 8.64 1.52 -14.08
C LEU A 165 9.76 2.55 -14.09
N PHE A 166 9.97 3.23 -12.97
CA PHE A 166 11.05 4.21 -12.81
C PHE A 166 12.28 3.58 -12.17
N ALA A 167 13.46 4.07 -12.55
CA ALA A 167 14.71 3.89 -11.84
C ALA A 167 15.14 5.25 -11.26
N LEU A 168 15.32 5.35 -9.95
CA LEU A 168 15.68 6.57 -9.24
C LEU A 168 17.02 6.43 -8.52
N ASP A 169 17.75 7.52 -8.45
CA ASP A 169 18.92 7.69 -7.60
C ASP A 169 18.49 7.69 -6.12
N PRO A 170 19.00 6.80 -5.26
CA PRO A 170 18.58 6.70 -3.86
C PRO A 170 18.93 7.93 -3.01
N ALA A 171 19.96 8.71 -3.37
CA ALA A 171 20.38 9.87 -2.61
C ALA A 171 19.57 11.12 -2.96
N THR A 172 19.11 11.23 -4.21
CA THR A 172 18.51 12.46 -4.74
C THR A 172 17.07 12.33 -5.21
N GLY A 173 16.58 11.10 -5.42
CA GLY A 173 15.26 10.82 -5.99
C GLY A 173 15.15 11.17 -7.49
N LYS A 174 16.26 11.50 -8.16
CA LYS A 174 16.24 11.87 -9.58
C LYS A 174 16.20 10.62 -10.47
N PRO A 175 15.47 10.63 -11.60
CA PRO A 175 15.47 9.52 -12.53
C PRO A 175 16.86 9.22 -13.12
N CYS A 176 17.23 7.94 -13.17
CA CYS A 176 18.48 7.48 -13.76
C CYS A 176 18.41 7.61 -15.29
N LYS A 177 19.07 8.61 -15.87
CA LYS A 177 18.93 8.93 -17.31
C LYS A 177 19.16 7.75 -18.26
N GLY A 178 20.07 6.82 -17.91
CA GLY A 178 20.39 5.65 -18.73
C GLY A 178 19.34 4.52 -18.73
N PHE A 179 18.28 4.63 -17.94
CA PHE A 179 17.22 3.63 -17.85
C PHE A 179 16.01 4.02 -18.71
N GLY A 180 15.69 3.22 -19.73
CA GLY A 180 14.54 3.44 -20.60
C GLY A 180 14.53 4.82 -21.25
N GLN A 181 13.36 5.45 -21.28
CA GLN A 181 13.17 6.84 -21.69
C GLN A 181 13.25 7.76 -20.46
N TYR A 182 14.40 8.42 -20.29
CA TYR A 182 14.65 9.41 -19.24
C TYR A 182 14.41 8.89 -17.80
N GLY A 183 14.81 7.64 -17.53
CA GLY A 183 14.70 7.00 -16.22
C GLY A 183 13.42 6.20 -16.00
N SER A 184 12.64 5.94 -17.05
CA SER A 184 11.47 5.07 -16.97
C SER A 184 11.23 4.23 -18.22
N ILE A 185 10.57 3.08 -18.06
CA ILE A 185 10.00 2.30 -19.17
C ILE A 185 8.48 2.21 -19.00
N ASP A 186 7.75 2.11 -20.11
CA ASP A 186 6.32 1.82 -20.12
C ASP A 186 6.12 0.30 -20.09
N LEU A 187 5.57 -0.22 -18.99
CA LEU A 187 5.31 -1.66 -18.87
C LEU A 187 4.19 -2.10 -19.80
N ARG A 188 3.36 -1.20 -20.34
CA ARG A 188 2.29 -1.58 -21.27
C ARG A 188 2.82 -2.00 -22.64
N GLU A 189 4.03 -1.59 -23.00
CA GLU A 189 4.65 -1.89 -24.29
C GLU A 189 4.78 -3.40 -24.51
N GLY A 190 4.25 -3.88 -25.64
CA GLY A 190 4.28 -5.29 -26.04
C GLY A 190 3.20 -6.20 -25.44
N VAL A 191 2.47 -5.77 -24.41
CA VAL A 191 1.46 -6.62 -23.72
C VAL A 191 0.06 -6.02 -23.65
N ALA A 192 -0.06 -4.68 -23.75
CA ALA A 192 -1.33 -3.98 -23.61
C ALA A 192 -2.01 -3.68 -24.97
N LYS A 193 -2.53 -4.71 -25.64
CA LYS A 193 -3.30 -4.55 -26.90
C LYS A 193 -4.60 -3.76 -26.74
N PHE A 194 -5.12 -3.68 -25.51
CA PHE A 194 -6.38 -3.03 -25.17
C PHE A 194 -6.07 -1.78 -24.32
N PRO A 195 -5.75 -0.64 -24.97
CA PRO A 195 -5.19 0.52 -24.27
C PRO A 195 -6.14 1.16 -23.24
N LYS A 196 -7.46 0.93 -23.38
CA LYS A 196 -8.48 1.40 -22.45
C LYS A 196 -8.72 0.47 -21.26
N LEU A 197 -8.21 -0.77 -21.32
CA LEU A 197 -8.33 -1.74 -20.25
C LEU A 197 -7.13 -1.64 -19.29
N GLN A 198 -7.36 -2.15 -18.08
CA GLN A 198 -6.42 -2.08 -16.97
C GLN A 198 -5.11 -2.81 -17.33
N TYR A 199 -4.00 -2.24 -16.89
CA TYR A 199 -2.70 -2.90 -16.82
C TYR A 199 -1.88 -2.08 -15.85
N ASP A 200 -1.69 -2.61 -14.66
CA ASP A 200 -1.08 -1.95 -13.53
C ASP A 200 0.02 -2.81 -12.91
N LEU A 201 0.78 -2.26 -11.96
CA LEU A 201 1.71 -3.01 -11.14
C LEU A 201 1.56 -2.59 -9.68
N THR A 202 0.88 -3.41 -8.88
CA THR A 202 0.61 -3.10 -7.47
C THR A 202 1.68 -3.62 -6.52
N SER A 203 2.46 -4.64 -6.91
CA SER A 203 3.59 -5.18 -6.14
C SER A 203 4.95 -4.71 -6.66
N PRO A 204 5.96 -4.52 -5.79
CA PRO A 204 7.30 -4.19 -6.24
C PRO A 204 7.88 -5.33 -7.10
N PRO A 205 8.69 -5.01 -8.12
CA PRO A 205 9.48 -6.00 -8.84
C PRO A 205 10.47 -6.73 -7.92
N VAL A 206 10.97 -7.88 -8.36
CA VAL A 206 12.10 -8.56 -7.72
C VAL A 206 13.37 -8.40 -8.55
N ILE A 207 14.52 -8.46 -7.89
CA ILE A 207 15.82 -8.38 -8.54
C ILE A 207 16.52 -9.73 -8.49
N TYR A 208 17.10 -10.11 -9.62
CA TYR A 208 18.08 -11.18 -9.69
C TYR A 208 19.29 -10.71 -10.52
N LYS A 209 20.45 -10.54 -9.86
CA LYS A 209 21.67 -9.99 -10.47
C LYS A 209 21.39 -8.64 -11.16
N ASP A 210 21.44 -8.63 -12.50
CA ASP A 210 21.22 -7.46 -13.35
C ASP A 210 19.83 -7.42 -14.00
N LEU A 211 18.89 -8.23 -13.51
CA LEU A 211 17.52 -8.33 -14.00
C LEU A 211 16.53 -7.80 -12.96
N ILE A 212 15.58 -6.98 -13.43
CA ILE A 212 14.37 -6.60 -12.71
C ILE A 212 13.18 -7.32 -13.31
N ILE A 213 12.43 -8.04 -12.48
CA ILE A 213 11.39 -8.98 -12.92
C ILE A 213 10.06 -8.50 -12.36
N THR A 214 9.09 -8.28 -13.25
CA THR A 214 7.81 -7.67 -12.94
C THR A 214 6.66 -8.63 -13.18
N GLY A 215 5.74 -8.70 -12.23
CA GLY A 215 4.39 -9.21 -12.44
C GLY A 215 3.48 -8.18 -13.12
N SER A 216 2.17 -8.29 -12.89
CA SER A 216 1.18 -7.28 -13.33
C SER A 216 -0.18 -7.51 -12.68
N GLU A 217 -1.02 -6.49 -12.70
CA GLU A 217 -2.46 -6.56 -12.42
C GLU A 217 -3.22 -6.16 -13.69
N VAL A 218 -4.21 -6.97 -14.08
CA VAL A 218 -5.08 -6.72 -15.23
C VAL A 218 -6.54 -6.72 -14.78
N GLN A 219 -7.47 -6.45 -15.69
CA GLN A 219 -8.87 -6.28 -15.29
C GLN A 219 -9.55 -7.62 -14.97
N GLU A 220 -10.39 -7.63 -13.93
CA GLU A 220 -11.25 -8.77 -13.56
C GLU A 220 -12.42 -8.98 -14.54
N TYR A 221 -12.83 -7.91 -15.23
CA TYR A 221 -13.90 -7.94 -16.22
C TYR A 221 -13.66 -6.88 -17.31
N PRO A 222 -13.96 -7.15 -18.60
CA PRO A 222 -14.43 -8.42 -19.14
C PRO A 222 -13.29 -9.43 -19.30
N SER A 223 -13.63 -10.65 -19.71
CA SER A 223 -12.69 -11.77 -19.82
C SER A 223 -11.60 -11.59 -20.87
N LYS A 224 -11.80 -10.70 -21.86
CA LYS A 224 -10.78 -10.34 -22.87
C LYS A 224 -10.07 -9.04 -22.51
N GLY A 225 -8.74 -9.00 -22.61
CA GLY A 225 -7.97 -7.77 -22.48
C GLY A 225 -6.45 -7.95 -22.51
N ASN A 226 -5.75 -7.19 -21.65
CA ASN A 226 -4.30 -7.11 -21.68
C ASN A 226 -3.66 -8.37 -21.10
N SER A 227 -2.47 -8.74 -21.61
CA SER A 227 -1.76 -9.94 -21.15
C SER A 227 -1.10 -9.70 -19.79
N GLY A 228 -1.30 -10.63 -18.85
CA GLY A 228 -0.68 -10.65 -17.53
C GLY A 228 0.77 -11.18 -17.48
N ALA A 229 1.43 -11.33 -18.63
CA ALA A 229 2.73 -12.01 -18.75
C ALA A 229 3.80 -11.41 -17.83
N VAL A 230 4.61 -12.31 -17.24
CA VAL A 230 5.74 -11.93 -16.39
C VAL A 230 6.95 -11.63 -17.26
N ARG A 231 7.65 -10.53 -16.99
CA ARG A 231 8.74 -10.03 -17.84
C ARG A 231 9.95 -9.64 -17.02
N ALA A 232 11.13 -9.84 -17.61
CA ALA A 232 12.39 -9.36 -17.04
C ALA A 232 13.03 -8.31 -17.92
N PHE A 233 13.56 -7.27 -17.28
CA PHE A 233 14.26 -6.17 -17.92
C PHE A 233 15.66 -6.03 -17.33
N ASN A 234 16.59 -5.49 -18.10
CA ASN A 234 17.91 -5.17 -17.61
C ASN A 234 17.84 -3.96 -16.66
N VAL A 235 18.38 -4.08 -15.43
CA VAL A 235 18.32 -3.03 -14.38
C VAL A 235 18.99 -1.71 -14.79
N ARG A 236 19.93 -1.76 -15.74
CA ARG A 236 20.70 -0.58 -16.18
C ARG A 236 19.95 0.21 -17.23
N THR A 237 19.41 -0.50 -18.20
CA THR A 237 18.94 0.07 -19.46
C THR A 237 17.42 0.03 -19.62
N GLY A 238 16.72 -0.81 -18.86
CA GLY A 238 15.29 -1.04 -19.02
C GLY A 238 14.92 -1.89 -20.24
N LYS A 239 15.91 -2.44 -20.97
CA LYS A 239 15.65 -3.32 -22.12
C LYS A 239 15.02 -4.64 -21.67
N LEU A 240 13.96 -5.06 -22.35
CA LEU A 240 13.35 -6.38 -22.17
C LEU A 240 14.37 -7.49 -22.48
N VAL A 241 14.45 -8.48 -21.60
CA VAL A 241 15.36 -9.63 -21.71
C VAL A 241 14.59 -10.90 -22.03
N TRP A 242 13.51 -11.18 -21.30
CA TRP A 242 12.64 -12.32 -21.56
C TRP A 242 11.19 -12.04 -21.12
N THR A 243 10.27 -12.82 -21.68
CA THR A 243 8.84 -12.84 -21.33
C THR A 243 8.43 -14.29 -21.05
N PHE A 244 7.71 -14.51 -19.96
CA PHE A 244 7.02 -15.76 -19.65
C PHE A 244 5.52 -15.56 -19.84
N ASN A 245 4.95 -16.23 -20.84
CA ASN A 245 3.52 -16.21 -21.09
C ASN A 245 2.81 -17.05 -20.03
N THR A 246 2.09 -16.40 -19.12
CA THR A 246 1.30 -17.09 -18.09
C THR A 246 0.06 -17.77 -18.66
N ILE A 247 -0.40 -17.29 -19.83
CA ILE A 247 -1.35 -17.96 -20.71
C ILE A 247 -0.55 -18.57 -21.88
N PRO A 248 -0.33 -19.90 -21.90
CA PRO A 248 0.51 -20.56 -22.88
C PRO A 248 0.03 -20.35 -24.31
N GLN A 249 0.95 -19.99 -25.19
CA GLN A 249 0.75 -19.85 -26.63
C GLN A 249 0.81 -21.21 -27.34
N PRO A 250 0.31 -21.34 -28.58
CA PRO A 250 0.42 -22.59 -29.34
C PRO A 250 1.85 -23.14 -29.39
N GLY A 251 2.03 -24.38 -28.94
CA GLY A 251 3.33 -25.05 -28.84
C GLY A 251 4.04 -24.90 -27.50
N GLU A 252 3.52 -24.07 -26.59
CA GLU A 252 3.98 -23.99 -25.20
C GLU A 252 3.27 -25.02 -24.31
N PHE A 253 3.92 -25.45 -23.23
CA PHE A 253 3.35 -26.39 -22.27
C PHE A 253 2.09 -25.82 -21.61
N GLY A 254 1.03 -26.62 -21.50
CA GLY A 254 -0.23 -26.24 -20.84
C GLY A 254 -1.25 -25.59 -21.79
N HIS A 255 -0.86 -25.28 -23.04
CA HIS A 255 -1.76 -24.71 -24.04
C HIS A 255 -2.98 -25.61 -24.31
N GLU A 256 -2.77 -26.93 -24.30
CA GLU A 256 -3.81 -27.95 -24.49
C GLU A 256 -4.91 -27.93 -23.41
N THR A 257 -4.68 -27.23 -22.30
CA THR A 257 -5.66 -27.09 -21.20
C THR A 257 -6.65 -25.94 -21.42
N TRP A 258 -6.51 -25.18 -22.51
CA TRP A 258 -7.44 -24.15 -22.94
C TRP A 258 -8.28 -24.67 -24.11
N GLU A 259 -9.59 -24.80 -23.90
CA GLU A 259 -10.49 -25.27 -24.97
C GLU A 259 -10.52 -24.26 -26.13
N GLY A 260 -10.22 -24.74 -27.34
CA GLY A 260 -10.29 -23.98 -28.58
C GLY A 260 -9.49 -22.67 -28.52
N ASP A 261 -10.19 -21.56 -28.69
CA ASP A 261 -9.61 -20.21 -28.76
C ASP A 261 -9.74 -19.42 -27.45
N SER A 262 -10.09 -20.09 -26.34
CA SER A 262 -10.31 -19.44 -25.03
C SER A 262 -9.07 -18.76 -24.44
N TRP A 263 -7.87 -19.07 -24.93
CA TRP A 263 -6.62 -18.40 -24.57
C TRP A 263 -6.39 -17.07 -25.29
N LYS A 264 -7.05 -16.84 -26.44
CA LYS A 264 -6.78 -15.67 -27.30
C LYS A 264 -7.29 -14.40 -26.66
N ASP A 265 -6.38 -13.43 -26.51
CA ASP A 265 -6.64 -12.11 -25.92
C ASP A 265 -7.33 -12.18 -24.54
N ARG A 266 -7.13 -13.29 -23.82
CA ARG A 266 -7.62 -13.54 -22.48
C ARG A 266 -6.86 -12.68 -21.47
N ALA A 267 -7.58 -12.13 -20.50
CA ALA A 267 -7.04 -11.44 -19.34
C ALA A 267 -7.09 -12.32 -18.08
N GLY A 268 -6.63 -11.76 -16.96
CA GLY A 268 -6.30 -12.52 -15.76
C GLY A 268 -5.02 -13.32 -15.96
N VAL A 269 -4.87 -14.38 -15.18
CA VAL A 269 -3.70 -15.27 -15.16
C VAL A 269 -2.41 -14.45 -14.99
N ASN A 270 -2.51 -13.33 -14.29
CA ASN A 270 -1.42 -12.41 -14.02
C ASN A 270 -0.75 -12.77 -12.68
N ALA A 271 0.34 -12.08 -12.36
CA ALA A 271 1.00 -12.20 -11.07
C ALA A 271 1.00 -10.83 -10.39
N TRP A 272 -0.13 -10.45 -9.79
CA TRP A 272 -0.23 -9.22 -9.02
C TRP A 272 0.40 -9.34 -7.62
N PRO A 273 0.45 -10.52 -6.96
CA PRO A 273 1.15 -10.66 -5.69
C PRO A 273 2.67 -10.52 -5.85
N PRO A 274 3.41 -10.20 -4.76
CA PRO A 274 4.86 -10.11 -4.84
C PRO A 274 5.50 -11.45 -5.22
N LEU A 275 6.53 -11.40 -6.07
CA LEU A 275 7.32 -12.57 -6.46
C LEU A 275 8.40 -12.86 -5.39
N SER A 276 9.06 -14.02 -5.50
CA SER A 276 10.24 -14.35 -4.66
C SER A 276 11.35 -14.98 -5.48
N VAL A 277 12.59 -14.86 -5.01
CA VAL A 277 13.80 -15.25 -5.74
C VAL A 277 14.69 -16.13 -4.87
N ASP A 278 15.02 -17.32 -5.37
CA ASP A 278 16.12 -18.12 -4.87
C ASP A 278 17.39 -17.70 -5.63
N VAL A 279 18.14 -16.79 -5.02
CA VAL A 279 19.35 -16.19 -5.62
C VAL A 279 20.43 -17.25 -5.84
N GLU A 280 20.54 -18.23 -4.95
CA GLU A 280 21.54 -19.29 -5.01
C GLU A 280 21.32 -20.20 -6.21
N ASN A 281 20.06 -20.60 -6.46
CA ASN A 281 19.69 -21.57 -7.49
C ASN A 281 19.22 -20.93 -8.82
N GLY A 282 19.15 -19.61 -8.87
CA GLY A 282 18.70 -18.85 -10.03
C GLY A 282 17.24 -19.12 -10.39
N LEU A 283 16.37 -19.19 -9.38
CA LEU A 283 14.93 -19.45 -9.57
C LEU A 283 14.09 -18.26 -9.12
N VAL A 284 12.99 -18.03 -9.84
CA VAL A 284 11.95 -17.07 -9.47
C VAL A 284 10.63 -17.81 -9.35
N PHE A 285 9.89 -17.51 -8.29
CA PHE A 285 8.61 -18.11 -7.98
C PHE A 285 7.49 -17.13 -8.30
N LEU A 286 6.59 -17.54 -9.18
CA LEU A 286 5.50 -16.75 -9.72
C LEU A 286 4.18 -17.27 -9.12
N PRO A 287 3.52 -16.50 -8.23
CA PRO A 287 2.15 -16.78 -7.80
C PRO A 287 1.17 -16.28 -8.87
N VAL A 288 0.75 -17.18 -9.76
CA VAL A 288 -0.14 -16.87 -10.89
C VAL A 288 -1.61 -16.98 -10.47
N CYS A 289 -2.39 -15.95 -10.80
CA CYS A 289 -3.76 -15.71 -10.33
C CYS A 289 -4.86 -16.32 -11.22
N SER A 290 -6.12 -16.06 -10.90
CA SER A 290 -7.30 -16.56 -11.61
C SER A 290 -7.42 -15.99 -13.03
N PRO A 291 -8.12 -16.69 -13.95
CA PRO A 291 -8.43 -16.16 -15.26
C PRO A 291 -9.67 -15.28 -15.23
N SER A 292 -9.61 -14.13 -15.89
CA SER A 292 -10.77 -13.25 -16.03
C SER A 292 -11.71 -13.79 -17.12
N TYR A 293 -13.03 -13.75 -16.98
CA TYR A 293 -13.80 -13.29 -15.83
C TYR A 293 -13.80 -14.33 -14.70
N ASP A 294 -13.60 -13.88 -13.47
CA ASP A 294 -13.26 -14.77 -12.35
C ASP A 294 -14.44 -15.57 -11.80
N PHE A 295 -15.67 -15.16 -12.12
CA PHE A 295 -16.89 -15.77 -11.54
C PHE A 295 -17.72 -16.59 -12.52
N TYR A 296 -17.27 -16.71 -13.79
CA TYR A 296 -17.98 -17.49 -14.80
C TYR A 296 -17.01 -18.19 -15.75
N GLY A 297 -17.08 -19.53 -15.82
CA GLY A 297 -16.08 -20.35 -16.54
C GLY A 297 -16.51 -20.92 -17.90
N ALA A 298 -17.67 -20.54 -18.43
CA ALA A 298 -18.23 -21.18 -19.63
C ALA A 298 -17.44 -20.95 -20.92
N ASP A 299 -16.68 -19.86 -21.00
CA ASP A 299 -15.91 -19.45 -22.17
C ASP A 299 -14.46 -19.95 -22.16
N ARG A 300 -14.05 -20.72 -21.13
CA ARG A 300 -12.67 -21.17 -20.90
C ARG A 300 -12.58 -22.57 -20.28
N LYS A 301 -13.20 -23.56 -20.91
CA LYS A 301 -13.20 -24.93 -20.39
C LYS A 301 -11.79 -25.55 -20.36
N GLY A 302 -11.60 -26.48 -19.43
CA GLY A 302 -10.32 -27.12 -19.14
C GLY A 302 -9.65 -26.54 -17.90
N ASN A 303 -8.44 -27.03 -17.59
CA ASN A 303 -7.70 -26.59 -16.40
C ASN A 303 -7.08 -25.20 -16.52
N THR A 304 -7.07 -24.61 -17.72
CA THR A 304 -6.63 -23.23 -17.96
C THR A 304 -5.24 -22.91 -17.38
N LEU A 305 -4.26 -23.78 -17.57
CA LEU A 305 -2.89 -23.56 -17.07
C LEU A 305 -2.28 -22.30 -17.70
N PHE A 306 -1.60 -21.42 -16.97
CA PHE A 306 -1.12 -21.57 -15.58
C PHE A 306 -1.98 -20.83 -14.54
N ALA A 307 -3.30 -20.72 -14.73
CA ALA A 307 -4.17 -20.11 -13.72
C ALA A 307 -4.02 -20.77 -12.35
N ASN A 308 -4.10 -19.95 -11.29
CA ASN A 308 -4.03 -20.36 -9.88
C ASN A 308 -2.85 -21.28 -9.56
N SER A 309 -1.68 -21.01 -10.15
CA SER A 309 -0.51 -21.88 -10.07
C SER A 309 0.68 -21.20 -9.43
N LEU A 310 1.49 -21.98 -8.73
CA LEU A 310 2.86 -21.60 -8.40
C LEU A 310 3.76 -22.09 -9.53
N VAL A 311 4.43 -21.17 -10.23
CA VAL A 311 5.36 -21.49 -11.32
C VAL A 311 6.77 -21.10 -10.91
N ALA A 312 7.71 -22.03 -11.04
CA ALA A 312 9.13 -21.75 -10.86
C ALA A 312 9.82 -21.61 -12.23
N VAL A 313 10.47 -20.48 -12.48
CA VAL A 313 11.21 -20.20 -13.72
C VAL A 313 12.68 -19.92 -13.45
N LYS A 314 13.54 -20.17 -14.43
CA LYS A 314 14.94 -19.74 -14.38
C LYS A 314 15.03 -18.22 -14.50
N ALA A 315 15.64 -17.57 -13.52
CA ALA A 315 15.70 -16.11 -13.43
C ALA A 315 16.35 -15.45 -14.66
N GLU A 316 17.40 -16.08 -15.22
CA GLU A 316 18.11 -15.54 -16.38
C GLU A 316 17.34 -15.63 -17.70
N THR A 317 16.41 -16.58 -17.83
CA THR A 317 15.85 -16.95 -19.15
C THR A 317 14.32 -16.98 -19.20
N GLY A 318 13.64 -16.98 -18.05
CA GLY A 318 12.19 -17.17 -17.97
C GLY A 318 11.73 -18.60 -18.25
N LYS A 319 12.64 -19.55 -18.52
CA LYS A 319 12.26 -20.94 -18.81
C LYS A 319 11.68 -21.62 -17.57
N MET A 320 10.49 -22.20 -17.71
CA MET A 320 9.85 -22.97 -16.65
C MET A 320 10.69 -24.17 -16.23
N VAL A 321 10.80 -24.37 -14.91
CA VAL A 321 11.44 -25.53 -14.28
C VAL A 321 10.38 -26.51 -13.79
N TRP A 322 9.40 -26.02 -13.04
CA TRP A 322 8.25 -26.79 -12.55
C TRP A 322 7.08 -25.86 -12.28
N HIS A 323 5.87 -26.41 -12.17
CA HIS A 323 4.68 -25.70 -11.70
C HIS A 323 3.79 -26.62 -10.86
N TYR A 324 2.88 -26.03 -10.08
CA TYR A 324 1.79 -26.73 -9.42
C TYR A 324 0.54 -25.85 -9.40
N GLN A 325 -0.60 -26.36 -9.85
CA GLN A 325 -1.89 -25.66 -9.85
C GLN A 325 -2.65 -25.94 -8.55
N MET A 326 -3.01 -24.89 -7.81
CA MET A 326 -3.69 -24.95 -6.51
C MET A 326 -5.22 -24.86 -6.63
N VAL A 327 -5.74 -24.27 -7.71
CA VAL A 327 -7.18 -24.31 -8.04
C VAL A 327 -7.36 -24.72 -9.49
N HIS A 328 -8.10 -25.79 -9.71
CA HIS A 328 -8.49 -26.26 -11.04
C HIS A 328 -9.72 -25.50 -11.52
N HIS A 329 -9.64 -24.91 -12.72
CA HIS A 329 -10.75 -24.20 -13.36
C HIS A 329 -11.46 -23.23 -12.42
N ASP A 330 -10.74 -22.21 -11.94
CA ASP A 330 -11.25 -21.27 -10.95
C ASP A 330 -12.49 -20.52 -11.48
N ILE A 331 -13.51 -20.37 -10.64
CA ILE A 331 -14.73 -19.57 -10.86
C ILE A 331 -15.12 -18.78 -9.58
N TRP A 332 -14.14 -18.52 -8.72
CA TRP A 332 -14.33 -17.99 -7.37
C TRP A 332 -13.47 -16.78 -7.02
N ASP A 333 -12.56 -16.33 -7.90
CA ASP A 333 -11.50 -15.36 -7.56
C ASP A 333 -10.62 -15.88 -6.41
N MET A 334 -10.09 -17.10 -6.56
CA MET A 334 -9.22 -17.77 -5.58
C MET A 334 -7.75 -17.64 -5.98
N ASP A 335 -7.32 -16.40 -6.14
CA ASP A 335 -5.93 -16.07 -6.43
C ASP A 335 -4.93 -16.71 -5.47
N VAL A 336 -3.74 -16.96 -6.02
CA VAL A 336 -2.53 -17.27 -5.23
C VAL A 336 -2.03 -15.98 -4.58
N GLY A 337 -2.84 -15.38 -3.71
CA GLY A 337 -2.71 -13.99 -3.28
C GLY A 337 -1.42 -13.67 -2.52
N SER A 338 -0.72 -14.66 -1.94
CA SER A 338 0.47 -14.44 -1.12
C SER A 338 1.78 -14.47 -1.90
N GLN A 339 2.76 -13.70 -1.42
CA GLN A 339 4.17 -13.88 -1.80
C GLN A 339 4.66 -15.29 -1.41
N PRO A 340 5.24 -16.09 -2.33
CA PRO A 340 5.83 -17.38 -1.99
C PRO A 340 7.01 -17.20 -1.04
N THR A 341 7.00 -17.87 0.11
CA THR A 341 8.06 -17.70 1.13
C THR A 341 9.05 -18.87 1.07
N LEU A 342 10.32 -18.58 0.83
CA LEU A 342 11.39 -19.57 0.76
C LEU A 342 11.94 -19.83 2.16
N VAL A 343 11.89 -21.10 2.56
CA VAL A 343 12.29 -21.53 3.91
C VAL A 343 13.17 -22.77 3.80
N THR A 344 13.86 -23.08 4.90
CA THR A 344 14.53 -24.36 5.08
C THR A 344 13.81 -25.11 6.20
N LEU A 345 13.35 -26.32 5.91
CA LEU A 345 12.70 -27.19 6.88
C LEU A 345 13.68 -28.25 7.38
N HIS A 346 13.59 -28.59 8.66
CA HIS A 346 14.38 -29.63 9.30
C HIS A 346 13.47 -30.81 9.65
N ARG A 347 13.49 -31.85 8.81
CA ARG A 347 12.59 -33.00 8.94
C ARG A 347 13.35 -34.31 8.73
N ASP A 348 13.12 -35.28 9.62
CA ASP A 348 13.73 -36.61 9.57
C ASP A 348 15.28 -36.57 9.45
N GLY A 349 15.90 -35.60 10.14
CA GLY A 349 17.35 -35.37 10.10
C GLY A 349 17.88 -34.77 8.80
N LYS A 350 17.00 -34.29 7.90
CA LYS A 350 17.36 -33.67 6.62
C LYS A 350 16.89 -32.23 6.56
N GLU A 351 17.69 -31.40 5.89
CA GLU A 351 17.29 -30.07 5.47
C GLU A 351 16.57 -30.15 4.12
N ILE A 352 15.40 -29.54 4.03
CA ILE A 352 14.59 -29.48 2.82
C ILE A 352 14.48 -28.01 2.40
N PRO A 353 15.05 -27.61 1.26
CA PRO A 353 14.82 -26.28 0.71
C PRO A 353 13.38 -26.22 0.20
N ALA A 354 12.54 -25.45 0.89
CA ALA A 354 11.11 -25.41 0.65
C ALA A 354 10.64 -24.03 0.22
N VAL A 355 9.49 -24.00 -0.46
CA VAL A 355 8.69 -22.82 -0.74
C VAL A 355 7.29 -23.04 -0.18
N VAL A 356 6.79 -22.05 0.56
CA VAL A 356 5.48 -22.07 1.20
C VAL A 356 4.59 -21.04 0.51
N VAL A 357 3.35 -21.42 0.23
CA VAL A 357 2.33 -20.56 -0.35
C VAL A 357 1.05 -20.72 0.44
N VAL A 358 0.42 -19.59 0.78
CA VAL A 358 -0.89 -19.55 1.43
C VAL A 358 -1.84 -18.71 0.59
N ALA A 359 -2.75 -19.36 -0.11
CA ALA A 359 -3.61 -18.72 -1.10
C ALA A 359 -4.98 -18.28 -0.49
N LYS A 360 -5.84 -17.64 -1.29
CA LYS A 360 -7.14 -17.08 -0.84
C LYS A 360 -8.07 -18.13 -0.24
N GLU A 361 -7.88 -19.40 -0.56
CA GLU A 361 -8.55 -20.57 0.02
C GLU A 361 -8.30 -20.73 1.53
N GLY A 362 -7.22 -20.12 2.05
CA GLY A 362 -6.74 -20.33 3.41
C GLY A 362 -6.03 -21.69 3.61
N LEU A 363 -5.63 -22.34 2.52
CA LEU A 363 -4.86 -23.59 2.52
C LEU A 363 -3.35 -23.29 2.45
N VAL A 364 -2.54 -24.15 3.06
CA VAL A 364 -1.07 -24.00 3.11
C VAL A 364 -0.41 -25.07 2.26
N PHE A 365 0.23 -24.65 1.17
CA PHE A 365 0.97 -25.54 0.27
C PHE A 365 2.47 -25.41 0.53
N VAL A 366 3.17 -26.55 0.59
CA VAL A 366 4.61 -26.61 0.85
C VAL A 366 5.27 -27.53 -0.16
N PHE A 367 6.20 -26.99 -0.94
CA PHE A 367 6.92 -27.74 -1.98
C PHE A 367 8.43 -27.67 -1.74
N ASN A 368 9.16 -28.71 -2.15
CA ASN A 368 10.59 -28.58 -2.36
C ASN A 368 10.81 -27.55 -3.48
N ARG A 369 11.48 -26.44 -3.16
CA ARG A 369 11.56 -25.28 -4.08
C ARG A 369 12.37 -25.55 -5.34
N LEU A 370 13.23 -26.57 -5.32
CA LEU A 370 14.05 -26.96 -6.47
C LEU A 370 13.32 -27.89 -7.44
N THR A 371 12.41 -28.73 -6.93
CA THR A 371 11.79 -29.81 -7.72
C THR A 371 10.28 -29.70 -7.88
N GLY A 372 9.60 -28.81 -7.14
CA GLY A 372 8.14 -28.70 -7.12
C GLY A 372 7.41 -29.87 -6.47
N LYS A 373 8.14 -30.79 -5.83
CA LYS A 373 7.52 -31.95 -5.18
C LYS A 373 6.89 -31.51 -3.85
N PRO A 374 5.63 -31.89 -3.55
CA PRO A 374 5.02 -31.59 -2.27
C PRO A 374 5.84 -32.16 -1.12
N VAL A 375 6.08 -31.36 -0.08
CA VAL A 375 6.69 -31.84 1.18
C VAL A 375 5.66 -32.60 2.01
N TYR A 376 4.41 -32.13 1.99
CA TYR A 376 3.26 -32.79 2.58
C TYR A 376 2.35 -33.36 1.48
N PRO A 377 1.67 -34.51 1.71
CA PRO A 377 0.70 -35.04 0.77
C PRO A 377 -0.41 -34.02 0.47
N ILE A 378 -0.84 -34.01 -0.80
CA ILE A 378 -1.97 -33.22 -1.28
C ILE A 378 -2.97 -34.20 -1.90
N GLU A 379 -4.23 -34.08 -1.50
CA GLU A 379 -5.32 -34.98 -1.91
C GLU A 379 -6.28 -34.27 -2.86
N GLU A 380 -6.67 -34.93 -3.94
CA GLU A 380 -7.79 -34.51 -4.77
C GLU A 380 -9.11 -34.85 -4.06
N ARG A 381 -9.92 -33.83 -3.75
CA ARG A 381 -11.23 -34.00 -3.11
C ARG A 381 -12.34 -33.53 -4.02
N ALA A 382 -13.42 -34.31 -4.09
CA ALA A 382 -14.60 -33.95 -4.86
C ALA A 382 -15.22 -32.65 -4.33
N VAL A 383 -15.58 -31.75 -5.25
CA VAL A 383 -16.23 -30.46 -4.94
C VAL A 383 -17.58 -30.33 -5.65
N PRO A 384 -18.50 -29.47 -5.18
CA PRO A 384 -19.79 -29.26 -5.85
C PRO A 384 -19.61 -28.74 -7.29
N GLN A 385 -20.50 -29.16 -8.19
CA GLN A 385 -20.45 -28.83 -9.61
C GLN A 385 -21.48 -27.76 -9.97
N SER A 386 -21.18 -26.93 -10.98
CA SER A 386 -22.08 -25.83 -11.36
C SER A 386 -23.37 -26.34 -12.01
N LYS A 387 -24.43 -25.54 -11.85
CA LYS A 387 -25.72 -25.72 -12.53
C LYS A 387 -26.04 -24.54 -13.46
N VAL A 388 -25.15 -23.56 -13.57
CA VAL A 388 -25.33 -22.40 -14.44
C VAL A 388 -25.18 -22.87 -15.90
N PRO A 389 -26.11 -22.53 -16.80
CA PRO A 389 -26.08 -23.02 -18.17
C PRO A 389 -24.77 -22.71 -18.91
N GLY A 390 -24.08 -23.75 -19.39
CA GLY A 390 -22.86 -23.65 -20.19
C GLY A 390 -21.56 -23.59 -19.38
N GLU A 391 -21.63 -23.35 -18.07
CA GLU A 391 -20.45 -23.28 -17.20
C GLU A 391 -19.80 -24.66 -17.02
N ALA A 392 -18.47 -24.67 -17.02
CA ALA A 392 -17.67 -25.83 -16.66
C ALA A 392 -17.20 -25.72 -15.20
N THR A 393 -16.94 -26.87 -14.57
CA THR A 393 -16.32 -26.96 -13.24
C THR A 393 -15.36 -28.14 -13.21
N SER A 394 -14.32 -28.04 -12.37
CA SER A 394 -13.47 -29.19 -12.07
C SER A 394 -14.19 -30.17 -11.13
N PRO A 395 -14.11 -31.50 -11.35
CA PRO A 395 -14.71 -32.49 -10.45
C PRO A 395 -14.05 -32.53 -9.07
N THR A 396 -12.75 -32.22 -8.99
CA THR A 396 -11.96 -32.24 -7.76
C THR A 396 -11.12 -30.98 -7.61
N GLN A 397 -10.66 -30.72 -6.39
CA GLN A 397 -9.69 -29.69 -6.05
C GLN A 397 -8.60 -30.27 -5.15
N PRO A 398 -7.37 -29.72 -5.17
CA PRO A 398 -6.27 -30.17 -4.33
C PRO A 398 -6.40 -29.62 -2.90
N PHE A 399 -6.25 -30.49 -1.91
CA PHE A 399 -6.25 -30.13 -0.49
C PHE A 399 -4.99 -30.66 0.21
N PRO A 400 -4.17 -29.80 0.83
CA PRO A 400 -3.11 -30.23 1.72
C PRO A 400 -3.68 -31.12 2.84
N ALA A 401 -3.06 -32.29 3.04
CA ALA A 401 -3.60 -33.31 3.96
C ALA A 401 -3.10 -33.15 5.40
N VAL A 402 -2.00 -32.43 5.63
CA VAL A 402 -1.32 -32.36 6.93
C VAL A 402 -1.57 -31.04 7.65
N ILE A 403 -1.28 -29.92 7.00
CA ILE A 403 -1.52 -28.59 7.58
C ILE A 403 -3.01 -28.28 7.40
N PRO A 404 -3.79 -28.10 8.48
CA PRO A 404 -5.22 -27.78 8.36
C PRO A 404 -5.41 -26.36 7.78
N PRO A 405 -6.59 -26.08 7.19
CA PRO A 405 -6.93 -24.73 6.73
C PRO A 405 -6.77 -23.68 7.84
N LEU A 406 -6.19 -22.53 7.49
CA LEU A 406 -5.99 -21.40 8.42
C LEU A 406 -7.21 -20.48 8.50
N ALA A 407 -8.14 -20.60 7.55
CA ALA A 407 -9.41 -19.91 7.51
C ALA A 407 -10.59 -20.90 7.51
N LYS A 408 -11.78 -20.42 7.87
CA LYS A 408 -13.02 -21.21 7.80
C LYS A 408 -13.33 -21.54 6.34
N ILE A 409 -13.52 -22.83 6.06
CA ILE A 409 -13.89 -23.37 4.74
C ILE A 409 -15.31 -23.97 4.70
N LEU A 410 -16.02 -23.92 5.84
CA LEU A 410 -17.39 -24.42 6.00
C LEU A 410 -18.12 -23.56 7.05
N VAL A 411 -19.34 -23.15 6.72
CA VAL A 411 -20.30 -22.54 7.64
C VAL A 411 -21.65 -23.22 7.45
N THR A 412 -22.16 -23.83 8.52
CA THR A 412 -23.51 -24.40 8.58
C THR A 412 -24.48 -23.42 9.25
N ARG A 413 -25.76 -23.79 9.34
CA ARG A 413 -26.76 -22.97 10.07
C ARG A 413 -26.42 -22.79 11.55
N ASP A 414 -25.78 -23.80 12.16
CA ASP A 414 -25.40 -23.74 13.57
C ASP A 414 -24.20 -22.80 13.80
N ASP A 415 -23.39 -22.57 12.76
CA ASP A 415 -22.26 -21.64 12.76
C ASP A 415 -22.68 -20.17 12.57
N ILE A 416 -23.97 -19.87 12.42
CA ILE A 416 -24.44 -18.49 12.30
C ILE A 416 -24.29 -17.77 13.63
N THR A 417 -23.81 -16.53 13.56
CA THR A 417 -23.51 -15.67 14.70
C THR A 417 -24.69 -15.58 15.66
N ASN A 418 -24.39 -15.58 16.96
CA ASN A 418 -25.31 -15.27 18.05
C ASN A 418 -24.77 -14.10 18.89
N VAL A 419 -23.77 -13.37 18.37
CA VAL A 419 -23.13 -12.23 19.03
C VAL A 419 -24.17 -11.17 19.40
N THR A 420 -25.13 -10.92 18.51
CA THR A 420 -26.36 -10.21 18.85
C THR A 420 -27.60 -10.93 18.27
N PRO A 421 -28.77 -10.84 18.92
CA PRO A 421 -30.01 -11.38 18.37
C PRO A 421 -30.37 -10.80 17.00
N GLU A 422 -30.09 -9.51 16.78
CA GLU A 422 -30.38 -8.80 15.53
C GLU A 422 -29.51 -9.33 14.38
N SER A 423 -28.21 -9.52 14.64
CA SER A 423 -27.26 -10.09 13.68
C SER A 423 -27.67 -11.51 13.29
N ARG A 424 -28.01 -12.36 14.28
CA ARG A 424 -28.50 -13.71 14.03
C ARG A 424 -29.74 -13.71 13.14
N LYS A 425 -30.73 -12.88 13.48
CA LYS A 425 -31.98 -12.77 12.72
C LYS A 425 -31.71 -12.34 11.28
N TYR A 426 -30.95 -11.26 11.09
CA TYR A 426 -30.60 -10.75 9.77
C TYR A 426 -29.91 -11.82 8.91
N CYS A 427 -28.90 -12.48 9.46
CA CYS A 427 -28.11 -13.48 8.74
C CYS A 427 -28.96 -14.71 8.37
N MET A 428 -29.83 -15.18 9.28
CA MET A 428 -30.74 -16.30 8.99
C MET A 428 -31.79 -15.93 7.94
N ASP A 429 -32.39 -14.74 8.02
CA ASP A 429 -33.42 -14.29 7.08
C ASP A 429 -32.87 -14.11 5.66
N ASN A 430 -31.63 -13.61 5.53
CA ASN A 430 -31.04 -13.30 4.22
C ASN A 430 -30.25 -14.45 3.61
N PHE A 431 -29.65 -15.32 4.43
CA PHE A 431 -28.68 -16.31 3.95
C PHE A 431 -28.96 -17.74 4.42
N GLY A 432 -29.90 -17.95 5.36
CA GLY A 432 -30.15 -19.27 5.94
C GLY A 432 -30.56 -20.34 4.93
N SER A 433 -31.17 -19.96 3.81
CA SER A 433 -31.51 -20.85 2.68
C SER A 433 -30.31 -21.25 1.82
N ALA A 434 -29.25 -20.44 1.80
CA ALA A 434 -28.03 -20.65 1.02
C ALA A 434 -26.95 -21.46 1.78
N LEU A 435 -27.24 -21.89 3.01
CA LEU A 435 -26.34 -22.69 3.84
C LEU A 435 -26.56 -24.20 3.64
N PRO A 436 -25.52 -25.04 3.73
CA PRO A 436 -24.16 -24.69 4.16
C PRO A 436 -23.32 -23.97 3.10
N ALA A 437 -22.56 -22.96 3.53
CA ALA A 437 -21.52 -22.33 2.72
C ALA A 437 -20.25 -23.17 2.78
N ARG A 438 -19.65 -23.47 1.63
CA ARG A 438 -18.42 -24.25 1.50
C ARG A 438 -17.41 -23.51 0.64
N ILE A 439 -16.13 -23.81 0.86
CA ILE A 439 -15.09 -23.55 -0.13
C ILE A 439 -15.45 -24.29 -1.43
N PHE A 440 -15.31 -23.62 -2.57
CA PHE A 440 -15.66 -24.14 -3.90
C PHE A 440 -17.15 -24.46 -4.14
N ASN A 441 -18.09 -23.85 -3.41
CA ASN A 441 -19.49 -23.80 -3.88
C ASN A 441 -19.54 -22.93 -5.16
N PRO A 442 -19.94 -23.45 -6.34
CA PRO A 442 -20.12 -22.63 -7.54
C PRO A 442 -21.21 -21.58 -7.33
N TRP A 443 -21.07 -20.41 -7.95
CA TRP A 443 -22.12 -19.39 -7.94
C TRP A 443 -23.36 -19.91 -8.66
N GLY A 444 -24.50 -19.98 -7.96
CA GLY A 444 -25.77 -20.44 -8.51
C GLY A 444 -26.62 -19.33 -9.13
N LEU A 445 -27.72 -19.71 -9.80
CA LEU A 445 -28.76 -18.77 -10.25
C LEU A 445 -29.54 -18.17 -9.06
N ASP A 446 -29.57 -18.88 -7.94
CA ASP A 446 -30.09 -18.42 -6.66
C ASP A 446 -28.95 -17.89 -5.77
N THR A 447 -29.33 -17.21 -4.68
CA THR A 447 -28.36 -16.70 -3.69
C THR A 447 -27.47 -17.83 -3.18
N THR A 448 -26.17 -17.63 -3.34
CA THR A 448 -25.11 -18.57 -2.94
C THR A 448 -24.18 -17.85 -1.96
N VAL A 449 -23.71 -18.58 -0.95
CA VAL A 449 -22.66 -18.13 -0.04
C VAL A 449 -21.44 -19.03 -0.18
N ILE A 450 -20.27 -18.42 -0.31
CA ILE A 450 -18.96 -19.11 -0.30
C ILE A 450 -18.14 -18.66 0.91
N ILE A 451 -17.29 -19.54 1.42
CA ILE A 451 -16.32 -19.19 2.46
C ILE A 451 -15.00 -19.99 2.29
N PRO A 452 -13.83 -19.34 2.30
CA PRO A 452 -13.60 -17.90 2.33
C PRO A 452 -14.24 -17.15 1.14
N GLY A 453 -14.49 -15.86 1.31
CA GLY A 453 -14.98 -14.98 0.25
C GLY A 453 -13.85 -14.48 -0.67
N THR A 454 -14.16 -13.54 -1.56
CA THR A 454 -13.21 -12.95 -2.54
C THR A 454 -12.05 -12.17 -1.90
N MET A 455 -12.19 -11.77 -0.63
CA MET A 455 -11.09 -11.19 0.18
C MET A 455 -10.06 -12.24 0.63
N GLY A 456 -10.36 -13.53 0.42
CA GLY A 456 -9.55 -14.64 0.89
C GLY A 456 -9.59 -14.88 2.39
N GLY A 457 -9.15 -16.09 2.75
CA GLY A 457 -8.78 -16.46 4.11
C GLY A 457 -7.41 -15.87 4.47
N THR A 458 -6.44 -16.01 3.57
CA THR A 458 -5.16 -15.29 3.58
C THR A 458 -5.00 -14.61 2.23
N ASP A 459 -4.38 -13.43 2.18
CA ASP A 459 -4.25 -12.64 0.95
C ASP A 459 -2.77 -12.21 0.77
N TRP A 460 -2.50 -11.08 0.13
CA TRP A 460 -1.14 -10.57 -0.15
C TRP A 460 -0.25 -10.37 1.07
N GLY A 461 -0.89 -10.22 2.24
CA GLY A 461 -0.23 -10.21 3.52
C GLY A 461 0.71 -11.40 3.75
N GLY A 462 0.47 -12.56 3.12
CA GLY A 462 1.38 -13.71 3.16
C GLY A 462 1.76 -14.15 4.58
N VAL A 463 2.98 -14.65 4.75
CA VAL A 463 3.46 -15.22 6.01
C VAL A 463 4.79 -14.60 6.44
N SER A 464 5.10 -14.72 7.73
CA SER A 464 6.46 -14.53 8.25
C SER A 464 6.97 -15.84 8.86
N PHE A 465 8.27 -16.06 8.88
CA PHE A 465 8.86 -17.35 9.26
C PHE A 465 10.08 -17.17 10.16
N ASP A 466 10.10 -17.81 11.33
CA ASP A 466 11.29 -17.85 12.20
C ASP A 466 12.14 -19.08 11.88
N PRO A 467 13.33 -18.91 11.26
CA PRO A 467 14.19 -20.01 10.87
C PRO A 467 14.80 -20.77 12.05
N ASN A 468 14.83 -20.19 13.26
CA ASN A 468 15.39 -20.88 14.42
C ASN A 468 14.42 -21.89 15.01
N SER A 469 13.12 -21.58 15.01
CA SER A 469 12.08 -22.47 15.54
C SER A 469 11.40 -23.30 14.46
N GLY A 470 11.54 -22.94 13.18
CA GLY A 470 10.78 -23.56 12.08
C GLY A 470 9.31 -23.16 12.07
N THR A 471 8.96 -22.05 12.75
CA THR A 471 7.57 -21.62 12.91
C THR A 471 7.19 -20.58 11.87
N MET A 472 6.10 -20.84 11.16
CA MET A 472 5.43 -19.90 10.26
C MET A 472 4.30 -19.18 11.00
N PHE A 473 4.17 -17.88 10.78
CA PHE A 473 3.12 -17.02 11.31
C PHE A 473 2.26 -16.46 10.18
N ALA A 474 0.95 -16.65 10.28
CA ALA A 474 -0.01 -16.25 9.26
C ALA A 474 -1.28 -15.69 9.91
N ASN A 475 -1.67 -14.47 9.53
CA ASN A 475 -2.98 -13.93 9.84
C ASN A 475 -4.01 -14.45 8.84
N SER A 476 -5.24 -14.66 9.31
CA SER A 476 -6.35 -15.09 8.47
C SER A 476 -7.63 -14.32 8.78
N THR A 477 -8.44 -14.12 7.76
CA THR A 477 -9.77 -13.52 7.81
C THR A 477 -10.81 -14.61 7.61
N ASN A 478 -11.74 -14.72 8.55
CA ASN A 478 -12.93 -15.53 8.37
C ASN A 478 -14.04 -14.58 7.93
N LEU A 479 -14.23 -14.43 6.62
CA LEU A 479 -15.28 -13.62 5.98
C LEU A 479 -15.73 -14.31 4.69
N GLY A 480 -17.02 -14.61 4.56
CA GLY A 480 -17.59 -15.18 3.34
C GLY A 480 -17.97 -14.12 2.31
N ALA A 481 -18.32 -14.56 1.11
CA ALA A 481 -18.91 -13.72 0.07
C ALA A 481 -20.30 -14.25 -0.31
N VAL A 482 -21.16 -13.33 -0.79
CA VAL A 482 -22.51 -13.65 -1.25
C VAL A 482 -22.74 -13.15 -2.68
N GLY A 483 -23.57 -13.86 -3.43
CA GLY A 483 -23.89 -13.52 -4.81
C GLY A 483 -24.76 -14.57 -5.49
N MET A 484 -25.19 -14.23 -6.70
CA MET A 484 -25.87 -15.12 -7.64
C MET A 484 -25.50 -14.72 -9.06
N MET A 485 -25.59 -15.67 -9.99
CA MET A 485 -25.31 -15.45 -11.40
C MET A 485 -26.55 -14.90 -12.10
N LYS A 486 -26.44 -13.69 -12.63
CA LYS A 486 -27.48 -13.05 -13.42
C LYS A 486 -27.14 -13.14 -14.90
N LYS A 487 -28.09 -13.67 -15.68
CA LYS A 487 -27.99 -13.71 -17.14
C LYS A 487 -27.94 -12.29 -17.70
N GLN A 488 -26.99 -12.05 -18.61
CA GLN A 488 -26.81 -10.78 -19.30
C GLN A 488 -27.57 -10.73 -20.63
N PRO A 489 -27.85 -9.53 -21.16
CA PRO A 489 -28.39 -9.36 -22.50
C PRO A 489 -27.49 -10.01 -23.57
N GLU A 490 -28.09 -10.42 -24.68
CA GLU A 490 -27.34 -10.92 -25.83
C GLU A 490 -26.35 -9.86 -26.34
N GLY A 491 -25.11 -10.29 -26.66
CA GLY A 491 -24.03 -9.39 -27.07
C GLY A 491 -23.26 -8.74 -25.92
N ALA A 492 -23.62 -8.98 -24.65
CA ALA A 492 -22.77 -8.64 -23.51
C ALA A 492 -21.43 -9.43 -23.57
N PRO A 493 -20.34 -8.89 -22.99
CA PRO A 493 -19.05 -9.59 -22.97
C PRO A 493 -19.13 -10.98 -22.33
N GLU A 494 -19.90 -11.10 -21.24
CA GLU A 494 -20.13 -12.34 -20.52
C GLU A 494 -21.62 -12.70 -20.52
N ALA A 495 -21.95 -13.99 -20.65
CA ALA A 495 -23.35 -14.44 -20.65
C ALA A 495 -24.00 -14.35 -19.26
N TYR A 496 -23.21 -14.44 -18.19
CA TYR A 496 -23.63 -14.28 -16.81
C TYR A 496 -22.62 -13.44 -16.04
N GLU A 497 -23.13 -12.65 -15.08
CA GLU A 497 -22.28 -11.92 -14.13
C GLU A 497 -22.75 -12.17 -12.71
N LYS A 498 -21.79 -12.26 -11.78
CA LYS A 498 -22.06 -12.31 -10.35
C LYS A 498 -22.62 -10.98 -9.88
N THR A 499 -23.79 -11.04 -9.24
CA THR A 499 -24.45 -9.86 -8.66
C THR A 499 -25.16 -10.21 -7.36
N SER A 500 -25.58 -9.19 -6.63
CA SER A 500 -26.47 -9.32 -5.48
C SER A 500 -27.14 -7.99 -5.20
N LYS A 501 -28.16 -7.98 -4.34
CA LYS A 501 -28.76 -6.72 -3.85
C LYS A 501 -27.80 -5.87 -3.01
N TRP A 502 -26.69 -6.45 -2.53
CA TRP A 502 -25.65 -5.78 -1.75
C TRP A 502 -24.42 -5.38 -2.58
N GLY A 503 -24.42 -5.64 -3.89
CA GLY A 503 -23.29 -5.37 -4.81
C GLY A 503 -22.63 -6.64 -5.37
N SER A 504 -21.75 -6.46 -6.36
CA SER A 504 -21.08 -7.55 -7.07
C SER A 504 -20.03 -8.27 -6.22
N TYR A 505 -19.34 -7.55 -5.33
CA TYR A 505 -18.36 -8.10 -4.36
C TYR A 505 -18.92 -8.13 -2.93
N ALA A 506 -20.23 -8.41 -2.79
CA ALA A 506 -20.90 -8.43 -1.50
C ALA A 506 -20.32 -9.49 -0.54
N ARG A 507 -20.26 -9.11 0.74
CA ARG A 507 -19.73 -9.92 1.84
C ARG A 507 -20.85 -10.61 2.60
N PHE A 508 -20.50 -11.74 3.23
CA PHE A 508 -21.38 -12.49 4.11
C PHE A 508 -21.37 -11.85 5.52
N GLU A 509 -22.03 -10.70 5.63
CA GLU A 509 -22.08 -9.84 6.81
C GLU A 509 -23.47 -9.24 7.03
N ASP A 510 -23.71 -8.75 8.25
CA ASP A 510 -24.94 -8.05 8.62
C ASP A 510 -24.94 -6.56 8.29
N GLU A 511 -26.03 -5.84 8.63
CA GLU A 511 -26.16 -4.39 8.41
C GLU A 511 -25.13 -3.54 9.16
N ASN A 512 -24.49 -4.09 10.21
CA ASN A 512 -23.42 -3.44 10.95
C ASN A 512 -22.03 -3.85 10.45
N HIS A 513 -21.96 -4.57 9.32
CA HIS A 513 -20.75 -5.16 8.76
C HIS A 513 -20.08 -6.19 9.68
N TYR A 514 -20.85 -6.84 10.56
CA TYR A 514 -20.37 -7.99 11.32
C TYR A 514 -20.52 -9.26 10.48
N PRO A 515 -19.46 -10.08 10.35
CA PRO A 515 -19.56 -11.33 9.61
C PRO A 515 -20.65 -12.24 10.19
N CYS A 516 -21.41 -12.88 9.30
CA CYS A 516 -22.60 -13.67 9.67
C CYS A 516 -22.29 -15.01 10.34
N GLN A 517 -21.05 -15.47 10.27
CA GLN A 517 -20.54 -16.64 10.99
C GLN A 517 -20.07 -16.27 12.39
N GLN A 518 -20.04 -17.26 13.29
CA GLN A 518 -19.51 -17.10 14.64
C GLN A 518 -18.02 -16.65 14.63
N PRO A 519 -17.62 -15.77 15.57
CA PRO A 519 -16.23 -15.49 15.88
C PRO A 519 -15.39 -16.76 16.14
N PRO A 520 -14.06 -16.72 15.94
CA PRO A 520 -13.28 -15.52 15.60
C PRO A 520 -13.39 -15.13 14.12
N TRP A 521 -13.60 -13.84 13.85
CA TRP A 521 -13.65 -13.28 12.50
C TRP A 521 -12.26 -13.00 11.90
N GLY A 522 -11.25 -12.93 12.76
CA GLY A 522 -9.86 -12.85 12.37
C GLY A 522 -9.00 -13.64 13.35
N THR A 523 -7.96 -14.29 12.84
CA THR A 523 -7.05 -15.12 13.64
C THR A 523 -5.60 -14.82 13.30
N MET A 524 -4.72 -15.00 14.27
CA MET A 524 -3.28 -15.10 14.09
C MET A 524 -2.88 -16.54 14.38
N ASN A 525 -2.22 -17.19 13.44
CA ASN A 525 -1.87 -18.61 13.51
C ASN A 525 -0.35 -18.77 13.52
N ALA A 526 0.14 -19.69 14.35
CA ALA A 526 1.50 -20.21 14.27
C ALA A 526 1.48 -21.68 13.89
N VAL A 527 2.25 -22.04 12.86
CA VAL A 527 2.36 -23.40 12.32
C VAL A 527 3.81 -23.81 12.41
N ASP A 528 4.09 -24.91 13.11
CA ASP A 528 5.39 -25.57 13.00
C ASP A 528 5.46 -26.26 11.64
N LEU A 529 6.28 -25.72 10.73
CA LEU A 529 6.38 -26.25 9.37
C LEU A 529 7.19 -27.56 9.29
N ASN A 530 7.95 -27.92 10.33
CA ASN A 530 8.67 -29.19 10.38
C ASN A 530 7.71 -30.35 10.63
N THR A 531 6.66 -30.13 11.42
CA THR A 531 5.65 -31.15 11.73
C THR A 531 4.34 -30.98 10.97
N GLY A 532 4.03 -29.76 10.52
CA GLY A 532 2.78 -29.38 9.86
C GLY A 532 1.64 -29.10 10.84
N ARG A 533 1.92 -28.93 12.14
CA ARG A 533 0.91 -28.72 13.19
C ARG A 533 0.74 -27.25 13.51
N ILE A 534 -0.50 -26.83 13.79
CA ILE A 534 -0.76 -25.52 14.40
C ILE A 534 -0.23 -25.57 15.83
N ALA A 535 0.79 -24.75 16.13
CA ALA A 535 1.34 -24.58 17.46
C ALA A 535 0.39 -23.78 18.36
N TRP A 536 -0.19 -22.69 17.82
CA TRP A 536 -1.25 -21.92 18.46
C TRP A 536 -2.06 -21.14 17.43
N SER A 537 -3.29 -20.77 17.81
CA SER A 537 -4.16 -19.88 17.05
C SER A 537 -4.89 -18.95 18.03
N VAL A 538 -4.80 -17.64 17.83
CA VAL A 538 -5.40 -16.63 18.71
C VAL A 538 -6.28 -15.65 17.94
N THR A 539 -7.28 -15.09 18.61
CA THR A 539 -8.17 -14.11 17.99
C THR A 539 -7.46 -12.78 17.70
N LEU A 540 -7.51 -12.38 16.43
CA LEU A 540 -6.85 -11.18 15.91
C LEU A 540 -7.86 -10.06 15.65
N GLY A 541 -7.68 -8.94 16.36
CA GLY A 541 -8.56 -7.77 16.29
C GLY A 541 -9.72 -7.77 17.29
N VAL A 542 -10.41 -6.64 17.40
CA VAL A 542 -11.58 -6.47 18.27
C VAL A 542 -12.57 -5.48 17.67
N VAL A 543 -13.87 -5.71 17.89
CA VAL A 543 -14.90 -4.70 17.64
C VAL A 543 -15.21 -3.96 18.93
N ASP A 544 -14.76 -2.71 19.03
CA ASP A 544 -14.86 -1.90 20.25
C ASP A 544 -16.31 -1.76 20.76
N ALA A 545 -17.28 -1.60 19.85
CA ALA A 545 -18.69 -1.48 20.21
C ALA A 545 -19.28 -2.74 20.84
N LEU A 546 -18.75 -3.93 20.49
CA LEU A 546 -19.16 -5.21 21.08
C LEU A 546 -18.42 -5.47 22.39
N ALA A 547 -17.12 -5.18 22.43
CA ALA A 547 -16.32 -5.27 23.66
C ALA A 547 -16.89 -4.37 24.78
N ALA A 548 -17.33 -3.16 24.45
CA ALA A 548 -18.00 -2.25 25.39
C ALA A 548 -19.32 -2.80 25.96
N LYS A 549 -19.94 -3.77 25.27
CA LYS A 549 -21.15 -4.49 25.73
C LYS A 549 -20.82 -5.80 26.47
N GLY A 550 -19.55 -6.06 26.78
CA GLY A 550 -19.10 -7.27 27.47
C GLY A 550 -18.98 -8.50 26.58
N VAL A 551 -19.09 -8.35 25.25
CA VAL A 551 -18.84 -9.46 24.31
C VAL A 551 -17.34 -9.77 24.30
N PRO A 552 -16.92 -11.04 24.42
CA PRO A 552 -15.52 -11.44 24.27
C PRO A 552 -14.90 -10.99 22.94
N LYS A 553 -13.57 -10.96 22.86
CA LYS A 553 -12.83 -10.57 21.66
C LYS A 553 -13.31 -11.38 20.45
N THR A 554 -14.00 -10.73 19.52
CA THR A 554 -14.61 -11.37 18.34
C THR A 554 -13.63 -11.56 17.18
N GLY A 555 -12.48 -10.89 17.22
CA GLY A 555 -11.66 -10.70 16.04
C GLY A 555 -12.31 -9.69 15.09
N ILE A 556 -11.59 -9.40 14.00
CA ILE A 556 -12.13 -8.62 12.88
C ILE A 556 -11.35 -8.99 11.61
N TYR A 557 -11.98 -8.81 10.45
CA TYR A 557 -11.32 -8.99 9.17
C TYR A 557 -10.05 -8.11 9.07
N ASN A 558 -9.06 -8.62 8.37
CA ASN A 558 -7.72 -8.06 8.31
C ASN A 558 -7.11 -8.21 6.91
N LEU A 559 -6.27 -7.26 6.54
CA LEU A 559 -5.51 -7.23 5.29
C LEU A 559 -4.17 -6.55 5.52
N GLY A 560 -3.10 -7.20 5.08
CA GLY A 560 -1.72 -6.85 5.42
C GLY A 560 -1.00 -8.03 6.06
N GLY A 561 0.32 -7.90 6.25
CA GLY A 561 1.19 -8.98 6.70
C GLY A 561 1.81 -8.76 8.07
N SER A 562 2.50 -9.79 8.56
CA SER A 562 3.31 -9.75 9.78
C SER A 562 4.80 -9.79 9.49
N ILE A 563 5.60 -9.45 10.51
CA ILE A 563 7.03 -9.76 10.59
C ILE A 563 7.32 -10.48 11.91
N VAL A 564 8.39 -11.28 11.94
CA VAL A 564 8.90 -11.90 13.16
C VAL A 564 10.33 -11.45 13.45
N THR A 565 10.72 -11.41 14.72
CA THR A 565 12.05 -10.94 15.16
C THR A 565 12.71 -11.94 16.11
N ALA A 566 14.04 -11.93 16.16
CA ALA A 566 14.84 -12.70 17.13
C ALA A 566 14.50 -12.37 18.59
N GLY A 567 13.91 -11.21 18.86
CA GLY A 567 13.35 -10.85 20.17
C GLY A 567 12.17 -11.73 20.62
N GLY A 568 11.70 -12.66 19.79
CA GLY A 568 10.60 -13.58 20.06
C GLY A 568 9.23 -12.90 19.92
N LEU A 569 9.12 -11.96 18.99
CA LEU A 569 7.93 -11.14 18.77
C LEU A 569 7.43 -11.21 17.34
N VAL A 570 6.11 -11.24 17.18
CA VAL A 570 5.42 -11.10 15.89
C VAL A 570 4.66 -9.77 15.86
N PHE A 571 5.00 -8.89 14.92
CA PHE A 571 4.38 -7.57 14.76
C PHE A 571 3.38 -7.55 13.61
N ILE A 572 2.21 -6.94 13.81
CA ILE A 572 1.14 -6.86 12.78
C ILE A 572 0.17 -5.70 13.03
N ALA A 573 -0.27 -5.02 11.96
CA ALA A 573 -1.22 -3.89 11.99
C ALA A 573 -2.50 -4.09 11.14
N ALA A 574 -2.61 -5.25 10.50
CA ALA A 574 -3.54 -5.57 9.40
C ALA A 574 -5.05 -5.46 9.73
N THR A 575 -5.42 -5.36 11.00
CA THR A 575 -6.81 -5.44 11.43
C THR A 575 -7.58 -4.15 11.18
N ALA A 576 -8.85 -4.28 10.76
CA ALA A 576 -9.75 -3.15 10.54
C ALA A 576 -10.08 -2.31 11.78
N ASP A 577 -9.62 -2.74 12.96
CA ASP A 577 -9.76 -2.00 14.21
C ASP A 577 -8.63 -0.97 14.47
N ARG A 578 -7.76 -0.74 13.47
CA ARG A 578 -6.75 0.32 13.47
C ARG A 578 -5.76 0.24 14.63
N ARG A 579 -5.16 -0.94 14.82
CA ARG A 579 -4.23 -1.17 15.92
C ARG A 579 -2.98 -1.90 15.43
N PHE A 580 -1.82 -1.42 15.87
CA PHE A 580 -0.53 -2.07 15.69
C PHE A 580 -0.21 -2.91 16.92
N ARG A 581 0.17 -4.19 16.74
CA ARG A 581 0.34 -5.16 17.83
C ARG A 581 1.68 -5.85 17.79
N ALA A 582 2.08 -6.35 18.95
CA ALA A 582 3.14 -7.35 19.10
C ALA A 582 2.61 -8.56 19.90
N PHE A 583 2.88 -9.76 19.41
CA PHE A 583 2.54 -11.03 20.05
C PHE A 583 3.82 -11.79 20.46
N ASP A 584 3.80 -12.55 21.57
CA ASP A 584 4.85 -13.53 21.86
C ASP A 584 4.79 -14.65 20.80
N ALA A 585 5.90 -14.87 20.10
CA ALA A 585 5.98 -15.86 19.02
C ALA A 585 5.72 -17.30 19.50
N ARG A 586 5.92 -17.59 20.79
CA ARG A 586 5.77 -18.95 21.33
C ARG A 586 4.34 -19.36 21.62
N ASP A 587 3.51 -18.44 22.09
CA ASP A 587 2.17 -18.76 22.62
C ASP A 587 1.06 -17.84 22.09
N GLY A 588 1.39 -16.84 21.27
CA GLY A 588 0.43 -15.93 20.67
C GLY A 588 -0.15 -14.92 21.66
N LYS A 589 0.41 -14.76 22.86
CA LYS A 589 -0.06 -13.74 23.81
C LYS A 589 0.21 -12.33 23.27
N GLU A 590 -0.82 -11.49 23.24
CA GLU A 590 -0.68 -10.06 22.90
C GLU A 590 0.10 -9.35 24.03
N LEU A 591 1.29 -8.81 23.71
CA LEU A 591 2.19 -8.17 24.68
C LEU A 591 2.18 -6.65 24.59
N TRP A 592 1.80 -6.11 23.43
CA TRP A 592 1.77 -4.68 23.19
C TRP A 592 0.74 -4.33 22.11
N VAL A 593 0.11 -3.16 22.27
CA VAL A 593 -0.83 -2.60 21.30
C VAL A 593 -0.75 -1.07 21.29
N SER A 594 -0.80 -0.49 20.09
CA SER A 594 -0.94 0.96 19.86
C SER A 594 -2.08 1.22 18.89
N LYS A 595 -2.87 2.27 19.16
CA LYS A 595 -3.95 2.70 18.26
C LYS A 595 -3.38 3.57 17.14
N LEU A 596 -3.85 3.34 15.93
CA LEU A 596 -3.46 4.04 14.71
C LEU A 596 -4.55 5.01 14.25
N GLU A 597 -4.16 6.01 13.47
CA GLU A 597 -5.08 6.98 12.87
C GLU A 597 -6.03 6.33 11.86
N ALA A 598 -5.51 5.37 11.08
CA ALA A 598 -6.22 4.59 10.08
C ALA A 598 -5.78 3.12 10.11
N ASN A 599 -6.21 2.33 9.13
CA ASN A 599 -5.83 0.91 9.05
C ASN A 599 -4.36 0.77 8.60
N GLY A 600 -3.64 -0.18 9.20
CA GLY A 600 -2.29 -0.55 8.77
C GLY A 600 -2.37 -1.67 7.74
N TYR A 601 -2.68 -1.34 6.48
CA TYR A 601 -2.76 -2.33 5.41
C TYR A 601 -1.39 -2.89 5.02
N ALA A 602 -0.30 -2.17 5.28
CA ALA A 602 1.04 -2.60 4.94
C ALA A 602 1.56 -3.75 5.82
N THR A 603 2.64 -4.40 5.39
CA THR A 603 3.47 -5.21 6.28
C THR A 603 4.41 -4.27 7.03
N PRO A 604 4.59 -4.40 8.36
CA PRO A 604 5.56 -3.59 9.09
C PRO A 604 7.00 -3.96 8.67
N LEU A 605 7.96 -3.13 9.04
CA LEU A 605 9.38 -3.48 8.98
C LEU A 605 10.07 -3.18 10.30
N THR A 606 11.26 -3.76 10.51
CA THR A 606 12.14 -3.39 11.62
C THR A 606 13.57 -3.17 11.11
N TYR A 607 14.33 -2.32 11.79
CA TYR A 607 15.69 -1.97 11.39
C TYR A 607 16.47 -1.40 12.58
N LEU A 608 17.79 -1.31 12.48
CA LEU A 608 18.65 -0.68 13.48
C LEU A 608 19.12 0.68 12.96
N GLY A 609 18.80 1.76 13.67
CA GLY A 609 19.32 3.09 13.33
C GLY A 609 20.83 3.15 13.55
N LYS A 610 21.61 3.58 12.55
CA LYS A 610 23.08 3.56 12.68
C LYS A 610 23.62 4.61 13.63
N ARG A 611 22.93 5.75 13.83
CA ARG A 611 23.34 6.85 14.72
C ARG A 611 22.95 6.58 16.17
N THR A 612 21.68 6.27 16.42
CA THR A 612 21.20 6.03 17.80
C THR A 612 21.44 4.61 18.29
N LYS A 613 21.76 3.65 17.40
CA LYS A 613 21.85 2.22 17.70
C LYS A 613 20.57 1.65 18.34
N LYS A 614 19.44 2.27 18.02
CA LYS A 614 18.11 1.85 18.46
C LYS A 614 17.40 1.06 17.37
N GLN A 615 16.66 0.04 17.79
CA GLN A 615 15.79 -0.72 16.91
C GLN A 615 14.49 0.05 16.63
N PHE A 616 14.31 0.29 15.34
CA PHE A 616 13.16 0.73 14.56
C PHE A 616 12.08 -0.34 14.45
N VAL A 617 10.80 -0.09 14.73
CA VAL A 617 9.69 -0.83 14.08
C VAL A 617 8.75 0.18 13.43
N ALA A 618 8.53 0.08 12.13
CA ALA A 618 7.78 1.06 11.35
C ALA A 618 6.63 0.43 10.55
N ILE A 619 5.58 1.22 10.31
CA ILE A 619 4.37 0.80 9.59
C ILE A 619 3.77 1.97 8.79
N ALA A 620 3.34 1.68 7.56
CA ALA A 620 2.53 2.58 6.76
C ALA A 620 1.04 2.42 7.11
N VAL A 621 0.35 3.56 7.25
CA VAL A 621 -1.01 3.65 7.78
C VAL A 621 -1.81 4.59 6.89
N GLY A 622 -2.97 4.16 6.41
CA GLY A 622 -3.79 5.00 5.54
C GLY A 622 -5.24 4.52 5.43
N PRO A 623 -6.17 5.44 5.16
CA PRO A 623 -7.57 5.08 4.99
C PRO A 623 -7.78 4.34 3.66
N SER A 624 -8.87 3.57 3.55
CA SER A 624 -9.27 2.90 2.31
C SER A 624 -10.77 2.64 2.31
N SER A 625 -11.35 2.56 1.11
CA SER A 625 -12.71 2.09 0.88
C SER A 625 -12.91 0.60 1.22
N ARG A 626 -11.84 -0.22 1.27
CA ARG A 626 -11.92 -1.69 1.45
C ARG A 626 -12.58 -2.10 2.77
N PHE A 627 -12.26 -1.43 3.88
CA PHE A 627 -12.78 -1.76 5.21
C PHE A 627 -13.58 -0.61 5.84
N SER A 628 -14.00 0.36 5.03
CA SER A 628 -14.78 1.54 5.43
C SER A 628 -14.24 2.21 6.71
N THR A 629 -13.19 3.01 6.54
CA THR A 629 -12.77 3.98 7.56
C THR A 629 -13.03 5.37 7.03
N GLY A 630 -13.56 6.27 7.87
CA GLY A 630 -13.86 7.65 7.49
C GLY A 630 -12.74 8.28 6.66
N ALA A 631 -13.10 8.79 5.48
CA ALA A 631 -12.22 9.33 4.44
C ALA A 631 -11.32 10.50 4.89
N SER A 632 -11.43 10.92 6.15
CA SER A 632 -10.74 12.08 6.74
C SER A 632 -9.48 11.74 7.53
N ALA A 633 -9.13 10.46 7.73
CA ALA A 633 -7.91 10.10 8.45
C ALA A 633 -6.65 10.38 7.62
N PRO A 634 -5.54 10.87 8.23
CA PRO A 634 -4.30 11.11 7.51
C PRO A 634 -3.63 9.80 7.07
N THR A 635 -2.91 9.88 5.95
CA THR A 635 -2.00 8.81 5.50
C THR A 635 -0.61 9.09 6.09
N VAL A 636 -0.06 8.16 6.85
CA VAL A 636 1.20 8.36 7.58
C VAL A 636 2.13 7.15 7.49
N VAL A 637 3.43 7.38 7.68
CA VAL A 637 4.40 6.36 8.09
C VAL A 637 4.77 6.62 9.54
N ALA A 638 4.69 5.61 10.38
CA ALA A 638 4.91 5.72 11.82
C ALA A 638 5.99 4.74 12.28
N ALA A 639 6.96 5.23 13.05
CA ALA A 639 7.99 4.38 13.65
C ALA A 639 7.93 4.42 15.18
N TYR A 640 8.31 3.30 15.77
CA TYR A 640 8.26 3.02 17.20
C TYR A 640 9.60 2.48 17.68
N THR A 641 10.05 2.90 18.86
CA THR A 641 11.32 2.45 19.46
C THR A 641 11.24 2.45 20.99
N LEU A 642 12.30 1.96 21.64
CA LEU A 642 12.43 1.98 23.09
C LEU A 642 13.05 3.31 23.58
N PHE A 643 12.52 3.80 24.69
CA PHE A 643 13.08 4.94 25.43
C PHE A 643 13.65 4.46 26.78
N PRO A 644 14.69 5.13 27.32
CA PRO A 644 15.20 4.84 28.65
C PRO A 644 14.10 4.94 29.70
N GLU A 645 14.18 4.15 30.78
CA GLU A 645 13.20 4.22 31.87
C GLU A 645 13.10 5.64 32.45
N GLY A 646 11.88 6.13 32.59
CA GLY A 646 11.60 7.49 33.05
C GLY A 646 11.68 8.57 31.97
N GLN A 647 12.05 8.24 30.72
CA GLN A 647 11.97 9.15 29.58
C GLN A 647 10.82 8.76 28.66
N THR A 648 9.93 9.70 28.36
CA THR A 648 8.88 9.53 27.35
C THR A 648 9.39 9.98 25.98
N SER A 649 8.84 9.44 24.90
CA SER A 649 9.18 9.91 23.56
C SER A 649 8.89 11.41 23.42
N PRO A 650 9.65 12.17 22.59
CA PRO A 650 9.34 13.57 22.30
C PRO A 650 7.90 13.77 21.79
N ALA A 651 7.35 12.77 21.09
CA ALA A 651 5.96 12.76 20.64
C ALA A 651 4.96 12.58 21.79
N GLN A 652 5.23 11.68 22.74
CA GLN A 652 4.40 11.52 23.94
C GLN A 652 4.54 12.69 24.91
N ALA A 653 5.75 13.23 25.09
CA ALA A 653 5.99 14.41 25.92
C ALA A 653 5.11 15.58 25.44
N LYS A 654 5.03 15.78 24.11
CA LYS A 654 4.15 16.79 23.50
C LYS A 654 2.66 16.54 23.82
N LEU A 655 2.18 15.30 23.66
CA LEU A 655 0.82 14.89 24.01
C LEU A 655 0.49 15.04 25.51
N GLN A 656 1.44 14.73 26.40
CA GLN A 656 1.28 14.84 27.86
C GLN A 656 1.35 16.30 28.34
N THR A 657 2.11 17.17 27.67
CA THR A 657 2.11 18.61 27.97
C THR A 657 0.83 19.30 27.49
N GLU A 658 0.25 18.87 26.37
CA GLU A 658 -1.02 19.41 25.85
C GLU A 658 -2.25 18.97 26.67
N THR A 659 -2.16 17.86 27.42
CA THR A 659 -3.24 17.36 28.28
C THR A 659 -3.14 17.78 29.76
N ARG A 660 -2.08 18.49 30.16
CA ARG A 660 -1.82 18.85 31.58
C ARG A 660 -1.99 20.33 31.95
N LEU A 661 -2.44 21.20 31.05
CA LEU A 661 -2.66 22.61 31.38
C LEU A 661 -4.12 22.89 31.76
N PRO A 662 -4.42 23.32 33.00
CA PRO A 662 -5.69 23.97 33.32
C PRO A 662 -5.71 25.37 32.68
N VAL A 663 -6.90 25.75 32.23
CA VAL A 663 -7.20 27.08 31.70
C VAL A 663 -7.01 28.13 32.80
N GLU A 664 -6.00 29.01 32.67
CA GLU A 664 -6.04 30.34 33.28
C GLU A 664 -5.11 31.32 32.54
N LEU A 665 -5.67 32.50 32.24
CA LEU A 665 -5.08 33.60 31.49
C LEU A 665 -4.04 34.37 32.33
N GLY A 666 -2.88 34.68 31.76
CA GLY A 666 -1.93 35.62 32.36
C GLY A 666 -0.70 35.90 31.48
N VAL A 667 -0.54 37.15 31.06
CA VAL A 667 0.48 37.68 30.14
C VAL A 667 1.80 37.99 30.86
N ILE A 668 2.97 37.49 30.40
CA ILE A 668 4.30 38.16 30.48
C ILE A 668 5.23 37.63 29.34
N PRO A 669 6.34 38.29 28.93
CA PRO A 669 6.60 38.70 27.54
C PRO A 669 7.76 37.93 26.87
N GLY A 670 7.81 38.04 25.54
CA GLY A 670 8.71 37.29 24.67
C GLY A 670 10.20 37.55 24.87
N GLY A 671 10.95 36.46 24.83
CA GLY A 671 12.41 36.41 24.70
C GLY A 671 12.83 35.45 23.57
N VAL A 672 13.11 36.06 22.42
CA VAL A 672 14.00 35.69 21.30
C VAL A 672 14.12 34.21 20.87
N GLY A 673 13.52 33.93 19.71
CA GLY A 673 14.25 33.29 18.61
C GLY A 673 14.08 31.79 18.42
N ARG A 674 12.96 31.37 17.83
CA ARG A 674 12.83 30.22 16.90
C ARG A 674 11.44 30.24 16.30
N GLU A 675 11.33 30.32 14.97
CA GLU A 675 10.03 30.21 14.32
C GLU A 675 9.63 28.73 14.06
N PRO A 676 8.40 28.34 14.43
CA PRO A 676 7.89 26.97 14.44
C PRO A 676 7.00 26.59 13.24
N VAL A 677 6.72 25.29 13.19
CA VAL A 677 5.75 24.54 12.36
C VAL A 677 4.32 25.08 12.54
N GLU A 678 3.59 25.33 11.45
CA GLU A 678 2.16 25.67 11.46
C GLU A 678 1.31 24.49 11.98
N ILE A 679 0.89 24.52 13.25
CA ILE A 679 -0.29 23.78 13.73
C ILE A 679 -1.08 24.73 14.64
N THR A 680 -1.94 25.55 14.05
CA THR A 680 -3.08 26.13 14.78
C THR A 680 -4.32 25.97 13.90
N PRO A 681 -5.45 25.46 14.41
CA PRO A 681 -6.71 25.51 13.68
C PRO A 681 -6.99 26.97 13.28
N PRO A 682 -7.44 27.24 12.05
CA PRO A 682 -7.70 28.61 11.63
C PRO A 682 -8.76 29.25 12.55
N PRO A 683 -8.55 30.49 13.01
CA PRO A 683 -9.48 31.18 13.91
C PRO A 683 -10.90 31.19 13.35
N ALA A 684 -11.89 31.18 14.26
CA ALA A 684 -13.29 31.34 13.89
C ALA A 684 -13.50 32.63 13.08
N ALA A 685 -14.46 32.62 12.15
CA ALA A 685 -14.76 33.81 11.35
C ALA A 685 -15.23 34.95 12.27
N PRO A 686 -14.62 36.14 12.22
CA PRO A 686 -15.10 37.26 13.00
C PRO A 686 -16.52 37.66 12.53
N SER A 687 -17.36 38.06 13.49
CA SER A 687 -18.69 38.57 13.17
C SER A 687 -18.58 39.84 12.33
N GLN A 688 -19.16 39.82 11.14
CA GLN A 688 -19.18 40.98 10.25
C GLN A 688 -20.43 41.85 10.50
N PRO A 689 -20.36 43.18 10.24
CA PRO A 689 -21.50 44.08 10.45
C PRO A 689 -22.75 43.71 9.61
N ILE A 690 -22.53 43.05 8.48
CA ILE A 690 -23.53 42.42 7.61
C ILE A 690 -22.98 41.04 7.21
N PRO A 691 -23.77 39.95 7.30
CA PRO A 691 -23.33 38.64 6.83
C PRO A 691 -23.12 38.65 5.32
N PHE A 692 -21.98 38.13 4.86
CA PHE A 692 -21.62 38.10 3.44
C PHE A 692 -20.97 36.77 3.06
N SER A 693 -21.67 35.97 2.25
CA SER A 693 -21.16 34.70 1.72
C SER A 693 -20.48 34.92 0.38
N HIS A 694 -19.15 34.73 0.34
CA HIS A 694 -18.39 34.75 -0.90
C HIS A 694 -18.82 33.60 -1.83
N ARG A 695 -19.15 32.44 -1.25
CA ARG A 695 -19.66 31.28 -2.00
C ARG A 695 -20.89 31.65 -2.82
N VAL A 696 -21.91 32.27 -2.21
CA VAL A 696 -23.14 32.66 -2.92
C VAL A 696 -22.86 33.62 -4.07
N HIS A 697 -22.06 34.66 -3.83
CA HIS A 697 -21.76 35.69 -4.84
C HIS A 697 -20.89 35.16 -5.99
N LEU A 698 -19.98 34.22 -5.71
CA LEU A 698 -19.15 33.60 -6.75
C LEU A 698 -19.94 32.53 -7.54
N THR A 699 -20.89 31.82 -6.93
CA THR A 699 -21.78 30.87 -7.62
C THR A 699 -22.66 31.55 -8.67
N ILE A 700 -23.07 32.80 -8.45
CA ILE A 700 -23.83 33.59 -9.44
C ILE A 700 -22.93 34.25 -10.50
N GLY A 701 -21.64 33.90 -10.55
CA GLY A 701 -20.73 34.31 -11.62
C GLY A 701 -20.03 35.66 -11.40
N LEU A 702 -20.14 36.28 -10.22
CA LEU A 702 -19.42 37.53 -9.95
C LEU A 702 -17.93 37.24 -9.68
N PRO A 703 -17.00 37.79 -10.48
CA PRO A 703 -15.57 37.63 -10.21
C PRO A 703 -15.13 38.44 -8.99
N CYS A 704 -14.03 38.02 -8.34
CA CYS A 704 -13.49 38.70 -7.15
C CYS A 704 -13.26 40.21 -7.36
N ASN A 705 -12.85 40.62 -8.57
CA ASN A 705 -12.57 42.03 -8.89
C ASN A 705 -13.83 42.92 -9.02
N SER A 706 -15.03 42.33 -9.06
CA SER A 706 -16.28 43.09 -8.97
C SER A 706 -16.49 43.67 -7.57
N CYS A 707 -15.93 43.03 -6.53
CA CYS A 707 -16.08 43.44 -5.14
C CYS A 707 -14.75 43.82 -4.48
N HIS A 708 -13.62 43.50 -5.09
CA HIS A 708 -12.29 43.86 -4.61
C HIS A 708 -11.53 44.54 -5.74
N GLN A 709 -11.37 45.86 -5.66
CA GLN A 709 -10.64 46.63 -6.66
C GLN A 709 -9.31 47.09 -6.08
N VAL A 710 -8.26 47.11 -6.90
CA VAL A 710 -6.98 47.69 -6.50
C VAL A 710 -7.18 49.20 -6.37
N ALA A 711 -6.84 49.76 -5.21
CA ALA A 711 -6.87 51.20 -4.98
C ALA A 711 -5.97 51.95 -5.98
N ALA A 712 -6.21 53.23 -6.15
CA ALA A 712 -5.40 54.08 -7.05
C ALA A 712 -3.90 54.09 -6.68
N ASP A 713 -3.56 53.82 -5.41
CA ASP A 713 -2.17 53.74 -4.94
C ASP A 713 -1.46 52.42 -5.32
N GLY A 714 -2.17 51.45 -5.90
CA GLY A 714 -1.65 50.14 -6.30
C GLY A 714 -1.28 49.21 -5.14
N LYS A 715 -1.50 49.63 -3.90
CA LYS A 715 -1.01 48.96 -2.69
C LYS A 715 -2.09 48.10 -2.07
N GLN A 716 -3.30 48.65 -1.94
CA GLN A 716 -4.39 48.02 -1.20
C GLN A 716 -5.53 47.55 -2.10
N MET A 717 -6.27 46.54 -1.63
CA MET A 717 -7.58 46.23 -2.18
C MET A 717 -8.64 47.05 -1.44
N GLN A 718 -9.60 47.57 -2.20
CA GLN A 718 -10.75 48.30 -1.69
C GLN A 718 -12.03 47.53 -2.04
N ILE A 719 -13.03 47.68 -1.16
CA ILE A 719 -14.38 47.18 -1.38
C ILE A 719 -15.21 48.34 -1.92
N PRO A 720 -16.08 48.13 -2.93
CA PRO A 720 -16.87 49.20 -3.50
C PRO A 720 -17.88 49.77 -2.51
N ASN A 721 -18.44 50.94 -2.87
CA ASN A 721 -19.52 51.55 -2.12
C ASN A 721 -20.75 50.60 -2.09
N VAL A 722 -21.52 50.68 -1.01
CA VAL A 722 -22.74 49.93 -0.74
C VAL A 722 -23.79 50.10 -1.85
N THR A 723 -23.76 51.21 -2.58
CA THR A 723 -24.58 51.42 -3.79
C THR A 723 -24.37 50.33 -4.84
N GLN A 724 -23.16 49.79 -4.98
CA GLN A 724 -22.86 48.70 -5.90
C GLN A 724 -23.47 47.37 -5.44
N CYS A 725 -23.60 47.14 -4.13
CA CYS A 725 -24.35 46.00 -3.62
C CYS A 725 -25.86 46.16 -3.89
N MET A 726 -26.37 47.39 -3.75
CA MET A 726 -27.77 47.69 -4.01
C MET A 726 -28.16 47.60 -5.50
N ALA A 727 -27.21 47.64 -6.43
CA ALA A 727 -27.49 47.46 -7.86
C ALA A 727 -28.22 46.14 -8.17
N CYS A 728 -28.01 45.09 -7.36
CA CYS A 728 -28.75 43.83 -7.45
C CYS A 728 -29.77 43.69 -6.30
N HIS A 729 -29.39 44.10 -5.09
CA HIS A 729 -30.21 43.90 -3.89
C HIS A 729 -31.40 44.86 -3.74
N GLN A 730 -31.60 45.79 -4.68
CA GLN A 730 -32.88 46.49 -4.83
C GLN A 730 -34.02 45.56 -5.29
N GLY A 731 -33.69 44.43 -5.94
CA GLY A 731 -34.68 43.45 -6.42
C GLY A 731 -34.48 42.01 -5.93
N ILE A 732 -33.33 41.69 -5.30
CA ILE A 732 -33.00 40.33 -4.85
C ILE A 732 -32.94 40.26 -3.32
N ALA A 733 -33.70 39.33 -2.74
CA ALA A 733 -33.72 39.05 -1.30
C ALA A 733 -34.00 40.29 -0.42
N THR A 734 -34.88 41.18 -0.92
CA THR A 734 -35.25 42.47 -0.30
C THR A 734 -35.95 42.30 1.06
N ASP A 735 -36.50 41.12 1.31
CA ASP A 735 -37.12 40.69 2.55
C ASP A 735 -36.12 40.33 3.66
N ARG A 736 -34.84 40.09 3.33
CA ARG A 736 -33.83 39.69 4.32
C ARG A 736 -33.41 40.87 5.20
N PRO A 737 -33.35 40.71 6.55
CA PRO A 737 -32.92 41.77 7.46
C PRO A 737 -31.54 42.37 7.14
N ALA A 738 -30.60 41.54 6.67
CA ALA A 738 -29.27 41.98 6.25
C ALA A 738 -29.32 42.92 5.03
N ILE A 739 -30.25 42.69 4.10
CA ILE A 739 -30.42 43.51 2.89
C ILE A 739 -31.19 44.80 3.21
N GLN A 740 -32.14 44.77 4.14
CA GLN A 740 -32.79 45.98 4.65
C GLN A 740 -31.79 46.92 5.33
N LYS A 741 -30.87 46.36 6.13
CA LYS A 741 -29.75 47.11 6.73
C LYS A 741 -28.78 47.63 5.67
N LEU A 742 -28.51 46.87 4.61
CA LEU A 742 -27.71 47.30 3.46
C LEU A 742 -28.35 48.51 2.76
N ALA A 743 -29.66 48.46 2.52
CA ALA A 743 -30.43 49.52 1.90
C ALA A 743 -30.43 50.80 2.73
N SER A 744 -30.53 50.70 4.07
CA SER A 744 -30.47 51.87 4.95
C SER A 744 -29.09 52.55 4.92
N ILE A 745 -28.00 51.77 4.88
CA ILE A 745 -26.64 52.33 4.78
C ILE A 745 -26.44 53.02 3.42
N ALA A 746 -26.90 52.38 2.34
CA ALA A 746 -26.81 52.97 1.00
C ALA A 746 -27.59 54.30 0.89
N LYS A 747 -28.79 54.38 1.49
CA LYS A 747 -29.60 55.61 1.51
C LYS A 747 -28.93 56.74 2.30
N ALA A 748 -28.18 56.40 3.35
CA ALA A 748 -27.42 57.37 4.14
C ALA A 748 -26.08 57.78 3.48
N GLY A 749 -25.74 57.23 2.30
CA GLY A 749 -24.46 57.46 1.64
C GLY A 749 -23.25 56.89 2.39
N GLY A 750 -23.47 55.97 3.34
CA GLY A 750 -22.44 55.41 4.20
C GLY A 750 -21.67 54.25 3.57
N SER A 751 -20.61 53.80 4.24
CA SER A 751 -19.85 52.57 3.92
C SER A 751 -20.06 51.51 5.01
N ILE A 752 -19.83 50.24 4.68
CA ILE A 752 -19.87 49.16 5.67
C ILE A 752 -18.50 49.10 6.37
N PRO A 753 -18.43 49.24 7.71
CA PRO A 753 -17.18 49.15 8.46
C PRO A 753 -16.77 47.69 8.66
N TRP A 754 -16.36 47.02 7.58
CA TRP A 754 -15.96 45.60 7.61
C TRP A 754 -14.88 45.32 8.66
N VAL A 755 -15.03 44.22 9.40
CA VAL A 755 -13.98 43.73 10.30
C VAL A 755 -12.92 43.06 9.44
N ARG A 756 -11.72 43.64 9.45
CA ARG A 756 -10.58 43.10 8.70
C ARG A 756 -10.24 41.71 9.22
N VAL A 757 -10.05 40.77 8.30
CA VAL A 757 -9.77 39.36 8.64
C VAL A 757 -8.29 39.04 8.57
N ASN A 758 -7.59 39.56 7.55
CA ASN A 758 -6.15 39.36 7.39
C ASN A 758 -5.41 40.64 7.79
N HIS A 759 -4.55 40.52 8.80
CA HIS A 759 -3.71 41.59 9.29
C HIS A 759 -2.27 41.36 8.84
N LEU A 760 -1.70 42.36 8.17
CA LEU A 760 -0.26 42.43 7.93
C LEU A 760 0.36 43.28 9.04
N PRO A 761 1.59 43.00 9.48
CA PRO A 761 2.28 43.88 10.42
C PRO A 761 2.46 45.28 9.81
N ASP A 762 2.31 46.32 10.63
CA ASP A 762 2.22 47.72 10.16
C ASP A 762 3.48 48.21 9.40
N PHE A 763 4.63 47.60 9.65
CA PHE A 763 5.91 47.92 9.01
C PHE A 763 6.15 47.16 7.70
N VAL A 764 5.17 46.38 7.23
CA VAL A 764 5.28 45.55 6.02
C VAL A 764 4.62 46.24 4.84
N PHE A 765 5.43 46.54 3.83
CA PHE A 765 4.96 47.02 2.56
C PHE A 765 4.46 45.86 1.70
N PHE A 766 3.16 45.86 1.38
CA PHE A 766 2.54 44.85 0.52
C PHE A 766 1.71 45.51 -0.58
N SER A 767 2.04 45.24 -1.85
CA SER A 767 1.29 45.73 -3.01
C SER A 767 0.52 44.60 -3.68
N HIS A 768 -0.81 44.67 -3.63
CA HIS A 768 -1.66 43.73 -4.37
C HIS A 768 -1.42 43.80 -5.87
N GLN A 769 -1.19 44.99 -6.43
CA GLN A 769 -0.90 45.17 -7.85
C GLN A 769 0.33 44.38 -8.31
N LYS A 770 1.45 44.45 -7.56
CA LYS A 770 2.68 43.71 -7.89
C LYS A 770 2.44 42.20 -7.86
N HIS A 771 1.71 41.68 -6.88
CA HIS A 771 1.43 40.25 -6.74
C HIS A 771 0.45 39.75 -7.80
N MET A 772 -0.55 40.54 -8.17
CA MET A 772 -1.45 40.24 -9.27
C MET A 772 -0.73 40.27 -10.63
N ALA A 773 0.17 41.22 -10.85
CA ALA A 773 1.01 41.28 -12.05
C ALA A 773 1.92 40.05 -12.17
N ALA A 774 2.40 39.53 -11.04
CA ALA A 774 3.13 38.27 -10.95
C ALA A 774 2.24 37.01 -11.05
N LYS A 775 0.94 37.18 -11.35
CA LYS A 775 -0.06 36.11 -11.49
C LYS A 775 -0.18 35.21 -10.24
N VAL A 776 0.02 35.79 -9.05
CA VAL A 776 -0.24 35.08 -7.78
C VAL A 776 -1.73 35.02 -7.54
N ASP A 777 -2.26 33.81 -7.41
CA ASP A 777 -3.68 33.59 -7.12
C ASP A 777 -4.04 34.10 -5.71
N CYS A 778 -5.19 34.78 -5.57
CA CYS A 778 -5.70 35.28 -4.30
C CYS A 778 -5.78 34.18 -3.23
N ALA A 779 -6.02 32.93 -3.63
CA ALA A 779 -6.12 31.80 -2.71
C ALA A 779 -4.80 31.45 -2.00
N VAL A 780 -3.66 31.91 -2.52
CA VAL A 780 -2.36 31.73 -1.88
C VAL A 780 -2.31 32.49 -0.54
N CYS A 781 -2.88 33.71 -0.49
CA CYS A 781 -2.86 34.56 0.69
C CYS A 781 -4.17 34.52 1.49
N HIS A 782 -5.30 34.30 0.85
CA HIS A 782 -6.62 34.33 1.50
C HIS A 782 -7.25 32.95 1.68
N GLY A 783 -6.61 31.88 1.18
CA GLY A 783 -7.17 30.54 1.13
C GLY A 783 -8.31 30.39 0.13
N MET A 784 -9.05 29.27 0.18
CA MET A 784 -10.14 28.99 -0.75
C MET A 784 -11.41 29.80 -0.43
N VAL A 785 -11.34 31.13 -0.57
CA VAL A 785 -12.43 32.08 -0.26
C VAL A 785 -13.72 31.74 -1.01
N ARG A 786 -13.61 31.17 -2.21
CA ARG A 786 -14.76 30.70 -3.00
C ARG A 786 -15.67 29.70 -2.29
N ASN A 787 -15.16 29.03 -1.26
CA ASN A 787 -15.88 28.05 -0.47
C ASN A 787 -16.34 28.60 0.89
N MET A 788 -16.14 29.89 1.16
CA MET A 788 -16.41 30.50 2.48
C MET A 788 -17.73 31.26 2.50
N ASP A 789 -18.60 30.92 3.46
CA ASP A 789 -19.80 31.71 3.78
C ASP A 789 -19.51 32.90 4.70
N ALA A 790 -18.40 32.84 5.43
CA ALA A 790 -17.88 33.93 6.23
C ALA A 790 -16.36 33.92 6.12
N MET A 791 -15.78 35.09 5.89
CA MET A 791 -14.33 35.21 5.71
C MET A 791 -13.62 34.97 7.05
N ARG A 792 -12.60 34.11 7.05
CA ARG A 792 -11.72 33.85 8.19
C ARG A 792 -10.27 33.76 7.73
N GLN A 793 -9.32 34.06 8.62
CA GLN A 793 -7.91 33.95 8.30
C GLN A 793 -7.53 32.46 8.33
N VAL A 794 -7.12 31.93 7.18
CA VAL A 794 -6.69 30.52 7.03
C VAL A 794 -5.26 30.38 6.56
N LYS A 795 -4.54 31.50 6.44
CA LYS A 795 -3.14 31.57 6.04
C LYS A 795 -2.39 32.49 7.00
N ASP A 796 -1.16 32.09 7.33
CA ASP A 796 -0.25 32.95 8.06
C ASP A 796 0.17 34.15 7.18
N MET A 797 0.05 35.34 7.77
CA MET A 797 0.40 36.62 7.16
C MET A 797 1.63 37.25 7.84
N SER A 798 2.44 36.43 8.52
CA SER A 798 3.72 36.82 9.11
C SER A 798 4.75 37.24 8.04
N MET A 799 5.77 37.95 8.49
CA MET A 799 6.92 38.27 7.63
C MET A 799 7.63 37.03 7.11
N MET A 800 7.71 35.97 7.91
CA MET A 800 8.34 34.73 7.47
C MET A 800 7.54 34.02 6.39
N SER A 801 6.21 34.01 6.49
CA SER A 801 5.33 33.52 5.41
C SER A 801 5.61 34.24 4.09
N CYS A 802 5.76 35.57 4.14
CA CYS A 802 6.12 36.38 2.98
C CYS A 802 7.51 36.04 2.42
N VAL A 803 8.55 35.97 3.27
CA VAL A 803 9.93 35.64 2.88
C VAL A 803 10.01 34.23 2.29
N ASN A 804 9.34 33.25 2.90
CA ASN A 804 9.29 31.87 2.40
C ASN A 804 8.63 31.80 1.02
N CYS A 805 7.51 32.50 0.81
CA CYS A 805 6.86 32.58 -0.49
C CYS A 805 7.75 33.24 -1.55
N HIS A 806 8.45 34.33 -1.19
CA HIS A 806 9.37 35.02 -2.09
C HIS A 806 10.56 34.12 -2.46
N ASN A 807 11.17 33.43 -1.49
CA ASN A 807 12.24 32.46 -1.74
C ASN A 807 11.78 31.33 -2.67
N LEU A 808 10.59 30.77 -2.42
CA LEU A 808 10.00 29.72 -3.26
C LEU A 808 9.81 30.18 -4.72
N ARG A 809 9.43 31.45 -4.91
CA ARG A 809 9.17 32.05 -6.23
C ARG A 809 10.38 32.77 -6.83
N LYS A 810 11.55 32.69 -6.17
CA LYS A 810 12.77 33.41 -6.54
C LYS A 810 12.56 34.93 -6.68
N ALA A 811 11.65 35.48 -5.89
CA ALA A 811 11.40 36.91 -5.79
C ALA A 811 12.36 37.55 -4.77
N THR A 812 12.55 38.86 -4.88
CA THR A 812 13.44 39.60 -3.97
C THR A 812 12.95 39.54 -2.53
N VAL A 813 13.87 39.24 -1.60
CA VAL A 813 13.67 39.33 -0.15
C VAL A 813 14.41 40.54 0.44
N SER A 814 14.73 41.52 -0.41
CA SER A 814 15.44 42.73 0.02
C SER A 814 14.62 43.50 1.06
N CYS A 815 15.27 43.85 2.18
CA CYS A 815 14.64 44.55 3.28
C CYS A 815 13.92 45.82 2.82
N GLY A 816 14.51 46.61 1.90
CA GLY A 816 13.90 47.85 1.41
C GLY A 816 12.70 47.66 0.46
N GLN A 817 12.43 46.44 0.00
CA GLN A 817 11.21 46.13 -0.78
C GLN A 817 10.05 45.67 0.11
N CYS A 818 10.37 45.07 1.28
CA CYS A 818 9.38 44.53 2.21
C CYS A 818 9.10 45.47 3.38
N HIS A 819 10.05 46.33 3.74
CA HIS A 819 9.93 47.35 4.75
C HIS A 819 10.03 48.70 4.06
N ASN A 820 9.22 49.67 4.48
CA ASN A 820 9.26 51.03 3.95
C ASN A 820 10.50 51.79 4.47
N ILE A 821 11.71 51.25 4.27
CA ILE A 821 12.98 51.81 4.72
C ILE A 821 13.52 52.72 3.61
N GLY A 822 12.96 53.93 3.49
CA GLY A 822 13.52 54.99 2.63
C GLY A 822 12.70 55.42 1.41
N TYR A 823 11.38 55.58 1.58
CA TYR A 823 10.60 56.67 0.97
C TYR A 823 9.79 57.37 2.06
#